data_AF-A0A4Q2X3C6-F1
#
_entry.id   AF-A0A4Q2X3C6-F1
#
_cell.length_a   1.000
_cell.length_b   1.000
_cell.length_c   1.000
_cell.angle_alpha   90.00
_cell.angle_beta   90.00
_cell.angle_gamma   90.00
#
_symmetry.space_group_name_H-M   'P 1'
#
loop_
_entity.id
_entity.type
_entity.pdbx_description
1 polymer ?
#
loop_
_entity_poly.entity_id
_entity_poly.type
_entity_poly.pdbx_seq_one_letter_code
_entity_poly.pdbx_strand_id
1 'polypeptide(L)'
;DFKLNSQKINKDFFCGVFRIDVDKKPGNLAPNPHAAIPTDNGVARFSVPIDNPFVHTTLGGTWNGTYNGAAVTPLSGVRTEFWATGLRHTWRMSFDPVTGDLWGGDVGQETYEEVNKIVKAGNYGWVYREGAHPFNNSPIGQAPSGYTSIDPVYEYVHSAVAGGDASFKGNSVVGGYVYRGNRYASLTGSYIFCDSVSGHVWQMNTATGATVRLTGLPGAYGVFSTQGVDPSNSDLLFAAYNNGKIMRLATGDATTTGFPTTLSATGLFADLADLSPAPGLTPYQPNIAFWSDHAVKSRWFTIPNATDKLTWSKDGNWTFPTGALWVKHFDLELSRGNPATKKRIETRVLVKTNEGSYGVSYRWNEAQTEATLVGEAGAEFDLSIDDHGTPHTQRWQIPGRSSCLTCHTPAAGHVLSFNTRQLNLDNVLNGYSGNQIDLLKNHGFLTNTPPPAATLPRHVKPDETSYPLEQRARSYFAVNCAYCHQSGGSVSGFWDGRAHLTLEQTNLVNGNTSTNGGNPAYKYIVPGDTAHSVVLNRMAATNGFTRMPPLGTTELDTTNIQLVTDWINSGLTDRNLYQQWRNGFFATSDPDGGKQADPDGDGMSNWQEYLLGSSPTSGANPWQASISGGLLRFTRKAYRYYDLQTSDDLGNWQTWSIPELKDRYMTDD
;
A
#
# COMPACT_ATOMS: atom_id res chain seq x y z
N ASP A 1 1.21 19.71 28.38
CA ASP A 1 2.07 19.10 27.36
C ASP A 1 3.08 18.19 28.05
N PHE A 2 3.12 16.91 27.70
CA PHE A 2 4.05 15.91 28.27
C PHE A 2 5.52 16.24 27.96
N LYS A 3 5.81 16.95 26.86
CA LYS A 3 7.17 17.34 26.45
C LYS A 3 7.86 18.25 27.47
N LEU A 4 7.09 19.07 28.20
CA LEU A 4 7.62 19.96 29.24
C LEU A 4 8.10 19.23 30.50
N ASN A 5 7.83 17.93 30.60
CA ASN A 5 8.15 17.09 31.74
C ASN A 5 9.12 15.95 31.42
N SER A 6 9.52 15.78 30.16
CA SER A 6 10.28 14.61 29.69
C SER A 6 11.67 14.44 30.32
N GLN A 7 12.19 15.49 30.95
CA GLN A 7 13.50 15.52 31.59
C GLN A 7 13.41 16.02 33.04
N LYS A 8 12.32 15.68 33.75
CA LYS A 8 12.12 15.97 35.17
C LYS A 8 11.76 14.70 35.91
N ILE A 9 12.51 14.40 36.97
CA ILE A 9 12.26 13.24 37.83
C ILE A 9 11.53 13.58 39.13
N ASN A 10 11.23 14.86 39.39
CA ASN A 10 10.66 15.33 40.66
C ASN A 10 9.26 15.95 40.55
N LYS A 11 8.55 15.66 39.46
CA LYS A 11 7.23 16.23 39.21
C LYS A 11 6.19 15.15 39.03
N ASP A 12 6.13 14.53 37.85
CA ASP A 12 5.17 13.47 37.51
C ASP A 12 5.89 12.28 36.84
N PHE A 13 5.12 11.28 36.39
CA PHE A 13 5.62 10.04 35.79
C PHE A 13 5.54 10.09 34.25
N PHE A 14 6.50 10.73 33.59
CA PHE A 14 6.56 10.81 32.12
C PHE A 14 7.93 10.35 31.59
N CYS A 15 7.93 9.87 30.34
CA CYS A 15 9.15 9.67 29.55
C CYS A 15 10.22 8.78 30.22
N GLY A 16 9.79 7.71 30.87
CA GLY A 16 10.70 6.79 31.53
C GLY A 16 10.12 5.42 31.80
N VAL A 17 10.99 4.53 32.26
CA VAL A 17 10.65 3.19 32.76
C VAL A 17 10.63 3.26 34.28
N PHE A 18 9.64 2.59 34.90
CA PHE A 18 9.50 2.54 36.34
C PHE A 18 9.73 1.14 36.86
N ARG A 19 10.47 1.02 37.97
CA ARG A 19 10.66 -0.24 38.70
C ARG A 19 10.05 -0.10 40.09
N ILE A 20 9.05 -0.92 40.36
CA ILE A 20 8.32 -0.98 41.62
C ILE A 20 8.34 -2.40 42.18
N ASP A 21 8.09 -2.53 43.47
CA ASP A 21 7.93 -3.80 44.16
C ASP A 21 6.52 -3.92 44.73
N VAL A 22 5.70 -4.70 44.05
CA VAL A 22 4.31 -4.99 44.41
C VAL A 22 4.20 -5.96 45.59
N ASP A 23 5.26 -6.70 45.91
CA ASP A 23 5.29 -7.66 47.02
C ASP A 23 5.68 -6.98 48.35
N LYS A 24 6.14 -5.74 48.29
CA LYS A 24 6.53 -4.91 49.45
C LYS A 24 7.54 -5.61 50.35
N LYS A 25 8.62 -6.13 49.74
CA LYS A 25 9.69 -6.85 50.43
C LYS A 25 10.32 -6.00 51.53
N PRO A 26 10.73 -6.60 52.66
CA PRO A 26 11.39 -5.88 53.74
C PRO A 26 12.61 -5.10 53.24
N GLY A 27 12.73 -3.84 53.67
CA GLY A 27 13.82 -2.94 53.28
C GLY A 27 13.52 -2.02 52.10
N ASN A 28 12.44 -2.27 51.35
CA ASN A 28 11.99 -1.37 50.29
C ASN A 28 11.21 -0.17 50.85
N LEU A 29 11.26 0.94 50.13
CA LEU A 29 10.78 2.24 50.59
C LEU A 29 9.32 2.46 50.23
N ALA A 30 8.59 3.24 51.04
CA ALA A 30 7.33 3.80 50.56
C ALA A 30 7.61 4.81 49.43
N PRO A 31 6.79 4.86 48.37
CA PRO A 31 6.95 5.87 47.33
C PRO A 31 6.69 7.27 47.89
N ASN A 32 7.36 8.27 47.32
CA ASN A 32 7.07 9.66 47.67
C ASN A 32 5.62 10.02 47.29
N PRO A 33 4.88 10.81 48.10
CA PRO A 33 3.48 11.13 47.82
C PRO A 33 3.29 11.76 46.43
N HIS A 34 2.28 11.30 45.70
CA HIS A 34 1.82 11.87 44.43
C HIS A 34 0.42 11.35 44.09
N ALA A 35 -0.40 12.16 43.43
CA ALA A 35 -1.80 11.84 43.13
C ALA A 35 -1.99 10.60 42.23
N ALA A 36 -0.99 10.28 41.40
CA ALA A 36 -0.99 9.09 40.55
C ALA A 36 -0.58 7.79 41.27
N ILE A 37 -0.15 7.85 42.54
CA ILE A 37 0.19 6.63 43.29
C ILE A 37 -1.10 5.96 43.75
N PRO A 38 -1.37 4.71 43.33
CA PRO A 38 -2.54 3.98 43.82
C PRO A 38 -2.35 3.64 45.31
N THR A 39 -3.38 3.93 46.10
CA THR A 39 -3.39 3.67 47.54
C THR A 39 -4.63 2.90 47.96
N ASP A 40 -4.49 2.11 49.03
CA ASP A 40 -5.59 1.52 49.77
C ASP A 40 -5.57 2.10 51.19
N ASN A 41 -6.62 2.84 51.57
CA ASN A 41 -6.71 3.54 52.85
C ASN A 41 -5.50 4.43 53.17
N GLY A 42 -4.98 5.14 52.16
CA GLY A 42 -3.82 6.03 52.29
C GLY A 42 -2.46 5.34 52.29
N VAL A 43 -2.41 4.01 52.13
CA VAL A 43 -1.17 3.24 52.02
C VAL A 43 -0.91 2.88 50.55
N ALA A 44 0.28 3.16 50.03
CA ALA A 44 0.64 2.80 48.66
C ALA A 44 0.57 1.29 48.40
N ARG A 45 0.04 0.91 47.22
CA ARG A 45 -0.10 -0.49 46.78
C ARG A 45 1.22 -1.17 46.43
N PHE A 46 2.30 -0.40 46.32
CA PHE A 46 3.64 -0.91 46.05
C PHE A 46 4.67 -0.22 46.94
N SER A 47 5.88 -0.76 46.95
CA SER A 47 7.09 -0.15 47.51
C SER A 47 8.11 0.11 46.41
N VAL A 48 9.09 0.96 46.67
CA VAL A 48 10.18 1.28 45.76
C VAL A 48 11.41 0.47 46.19
N PRO A 49 11.99 -0.34 45.29
CA PRO A 49 13.24 -1.04 45.58
C PRO A 49 14.33 -0.07 46.03
N ILE A 50 14.98 -0.37 47.16
CA ILE A 50 16.03 0.50 47.73
C ILE A 50 17.20 0.73 46.77
N ASP A 51 17.44 -0.22 45.87
CA ASP A 51 18.49 -0.18 44.86
C ASP A 51 18.07 0.54 43.57
N ASN A 52 16.89 1.16 43.50
CA ASN A 52 16.51 2.00 42.36
C ASN A 52 17.49 3.17 42.16
N PRO A 53 17.72 3.60 40.91
CA PRO A 53 18.81 4.49 40.56
C PRO A 53 18.68 5.92 41.08
N PHE A 54 17.47 6.38 41.41
CA PHE A 54 17.22 7.73 41.91
C PHE A 54 16.80 7.75 43.39
N VAL A 55 17.09 6.68 44.13
CA VAL A 55 16.98 6.68 45.60
C VAL A 55 18.18 7.41 46.18
N HIS A 56 17.93 8.55 46.83
CA HIS A 56 18.98 9.38 47.40
C HIS A 56 19.68 8.71 48.60
N THR A 57 20.95 9.03 48.82
CA THR A 57 21.77 8.52 49.94
C THR A 57 21.12 8.68 51.33
N THR A 58 20.37 9.76 51.56
CA THR A 58 19.63 9.98 52.82
C THR A 58 18.50 8.99 53.09
N LEU A 59 18.06 8.26 52.06
CA LEU A 59 17.07 7.19 52.15
C LEU A 59 17.71 5.80 52.09
N GLY A 60 19.05 5.71 52.12
CA GLY A 60 19.80 4.45 52.03
C GLY A 60 20.13 4.01 50.60
N GLY A 61 19.84 4.83 49.60
CA GLY A 61 20.24 4.57 48.20
C GLY A 61 21.65 5.07 47.87
N THR A 62 21.94 5.18 46.57
CA THR A 62 23.29 5.56 46.06
C THR A 62 23.30 6.88 45.29
N TRP A 63 22.15 7.47 45.00
CA TRP A 63 22.06 8.67 44.18
C TRP A 63 22.39 9.93 44.99
N ASN A 64 23.16 10.84 44.38
CA ASN A 64 23.68 12.05 45.03
C ASN A 64 22.75 13.28 44.93
N GLY A 65 21.56 13.13 44.34
CA GLY A 65 20.59 14.21 44.23
C GLY A 65 20.74 15.08 42.98
N THR A 66 21.64 14.73 42.07
CA THR A 66 21.88 15.49 40.83
C THR A 66 21.26 14.78 39.62
N TYR A 67 20.54 15.52 38.78
CA TYR A 67 19.98 15.04 37.51
C TYR A 67 20.24 16.07 36.41
N ASN A 68 20.74 15.63 35.25
CA ASN A 68 21.16 16.50 34.13
C ASN A 68 22.08 17.67 34.55
N GLY A 69 23.02 17.41 35.45
CA GLY A 69 23.99 18.39 35.94
C GLY A 69 23.47 19.38 36.99
N ALA A 70 22.20 19.28 37.39
CA ALA A 70 21.61 20.17 38.38
C ALA A 70 21.16 19.42 39.63
N ALA A 71 21.32 20.04 40.79
CA ALA A 71 20.76 19.52 42.04
C ALA A 71 19.23 19.55 41.99
N VAL A 72 18.60 18.45 42.39
CA VAL A 72 17.15 18.30 42.40
C VAL A 72 16.63 18.67 43.79
N THR A 73 15.83 19.73 43.86
CA THR A 73 15.22 20.20 45.12
C THR A 73 13.73 20.48 44.96
N PRO A 74 12.87 20.07 45.92
CA PRO A 74 13.20 19.23 47.09
C PRO A 74 13.35 17.75 46.74
N LEU A 75 14.20 17.02 47.47
CA LEU A 75 14.41 15.57 47.28
C LEU A 75 13.16 14.73 47.59
N SER A 76 12.28 15.23 48.46
CA SER A 76 10.98 14.60 48.75
C SER A 76 10.01 14.60 47.57
N GLY A 77 10.28 15.40 46.53
CA GLY A 77 9.50 15.41 45.29
C GLY A 77 9.94 14.37 44.26
N VAL A 78 11.11 13.74 44.45
CA VAL A 78 11.72 12.82 43.49
C VAL A 78 10.87 11.56 43.34
N ARG A 79 10.60 11.16 42.10
CA ARG A 79 9.96 9.90 41.75
C ARG A 79 11.03 8.81 41.77
N THR A 80 11.26 8.22 42.93
CA THR A 80 12.27 7.17 43.14
C THR A 80 11.97 5.87 42.38
N GLU A 81 10.79 5.77 41.77
CA GLU A 81 10.35 4.68 40.90
C GLU A 81 11.07 4.66 39.56
N PHE A 82 11.61 5.78 39.08
CA PHE A 82 12.32 5.82 37.81
C PHE A 82 13.49 4.83 37.79
N TRP A 83 13.48 3.95 36.79
CA TRP A 83 14.58 3.07 36.42
C TRP A 83 15.43 3.69 35.29
N ALA A 84 14.75 4.32 34.33
CA ALA A 84 15.36 5.01 33.19
C ALA A 84 14.49 6.20 32.78
N THR A 85 15.08 7.19 32.12
CA THR A 85 14.45 8.45 31.70
C THR A 85 14.74 8.77 30.24
N GLY A 86 14.15 9.84 29.70
CA GLY A 86 14.45 10.35 28.37
C GLY A 86 13.94 9.49 27.22
N LEU A 87 12.95 8.63 27.47
CA LEU A 87 12.23 7.90 26.41
C LEU A 87 11.06 8.75 25.90
N ARG A 88 10.67 8.62 24.64
CA ARG A 88 9.53 9.38 24.09
C ARG A 88 8.23 8.58 24.16
N HIS A 89 8.19 7.50 23.40
CA HIS A 89 7.03 6.68 23.13
C HIS A 89 7.48 5.23 22.89
N THR A 90 8.01 4.60 23.94
CA THR A 90 8.44 3.20 23.89
C THR A 90 7.23 2.27 23.79
N TRP A 91 6.95 1.77 22.60
CA TRP A 91 5.71 1.06 22.30
C TRP A 91 5.73 -0.40 22.80
N ARG A 92 6.75 -1.18 22.43
CA ARG A 92 6.99 -2.53 22.97
C ARG A 92 8.33 -2.58 23.67
N MET A 93 8.28 -3.09 24.91
CA MET A 93 9.46 -3.52 25.65
C MET A 93 9.46 -5.04 25.84
N SER A 94 10.65 -5.64 25.90
CA SER A 94 10.82 -7.04 26.22
C SER A 94 12.12 -7.30 26.98
N PHE A 95 12.07 -8.22 27.93
CA PHE A 95 13.27 -8.80 28.52
C PHE A 95 13.70 -9.99 27.69
N ASP A 96 15.00 -10.09 27.44
CA ASP A 96 15.60 -11.35 27.03
C ASP A 96 15.72 -12.27 28.26
N PRO A 97 15.01 -13.42 28.29
CA PRO A 97 15.00 -14.29 29.46
C PRO A 97 16.36 -14.94 29.75
N VAL A 98 17.30 -14.93 28.79
CA VAL A 98 18.63 -15.52 28.95
C VAL A 98 19.61 -14.54 29.56
N THR A 99 19.64 -13.28 29.08
CA THR A 99 20.62 -12.28 29.53
C THR A 99 20.07 -11.33 30.59
N GLY A 100 18.74 -11.20 30.69
CA GLY A 100 18.08 -10.19 31.52
C GLY A 100 18.07 -8.79 30.91
N ASP A 101 18.56 -8.62 29.68
CA ASP A 101 18.58 -7.34 28.99
C ASP A 101 17.17 -6.87 28.65
N LEU A 102 16.87 -5.60 28.95
CA LEU A 102 15.63 -4.93 28.55
C LEU A 102 15.82 -4.23 27.21
N TRP A 103 14.98 -4.55 26.23
CA TRP A 103 14.95 -3.93 24.92
C TRP A 103 13.66 -3.12 24.76
N GLY A 104 13.71 -2.03 23.99
CA GLY A 104 12.54 -1.22 23.66
C GLY A 104 12.63 -0.60 22.29
N GLY A 105 11.51 -0.57 21.55
CA GLY A 105 11.37 0.29 20.37
C GLY A 105 10.77 1.63 20.78
N ASP A 106 11.46 2.74 20.53
CA ASP A 106 11.06 4.09 20.90
C ASP A 106 10.70 4.93 19.67
N VAL A 107 9.43 5.31 19.56
CA VAL A 107 8.90 6.01 18.39
C VAL A 107 9.30 7.48 18.44
N GLY A 108 9.81 8.00 17.32
CA GLY A 108 10.18 9.39 17.15
C GLY A 108 8.98 10.33 16.96
N GLN A 109 9.25 11.63 17.07
CA GLN A 109 8.34 12.71 16.70
C GLN A 109 8.42 13.05 15.21
N GLU A 110 9.61 13.30 14.66
CA GLU A 110 9.79 13.94 13.34
C GLU A 110 10.71 13.17 12.40
N THR A 111 11.84 12.65 12.91
CA THR A 111 12.97 12.29 12.05
C THR A 111 13.45 10.86 12.21
N TYR A 112 13.60 10.37 13.44
CA TYR A 112 14.24 9.07 13.71
C TYR A 112 13.37 8.15 14.55
N GLU A 113 13.40 6.88 14.22
CA GLU A 113 12.88 5.78 15.02
C GLU A 113 14.05 5.02 15.67
N GLU A 114 13.86 4.52 16.89
CA GLU A 114 14.95 4.00 17.71
C GLU A 114 14.68 2.60 18.26
N VAL A 115 15.75 1.80 18.35
CA VAL A 115 15.81 0.62 19.20
C VAL A 115 16.82 0.88 20.32
N ASN A 116 16.36 0.72 21.55
CA ASN A 116 17.11 1.02 22.76
C ASN A 116 17.33 -0.26 23.59
N LYS A 117 18.55 -0.42 24.13
CA LYS A 117 18.83 -1.36 25.21
C LYS A 117 18.73 -0.61 26.54
N ILE A 118 17.62 -0.80 27.26
CA ILE A 118 17.24 0.03 28.40
C ILE A 118 17.94 -0.42 29.69
N VAL A 119 18.90 0.37 30.16
CA VAL A 119 19.70 0.09 31.37
C VAL A 119 19.31 0.95 32.58
N LYS A 120 19.74 0.50 33.76
CA LYS A 120 19.61 1.22 35.04
C LYS A 120 20.21 2.62 34.94
N ALA A 121 19.45 3.62 35.42
CA ALA A 121 19.82 5.04 35.37
C ALA A 121 20.02 5.61 33.96
N GLY A 122 19.68 4.86 32.90
CA GLY A 122 19.86 5.32 31.52
C GLY A 122 18.95 6.50 31.19
N ASN A 123 19.48 7.47 30.45
CA ASN A 123 18.73 8.59 29.88
C ASN A 123 18.80 8.50 28.35
N TYR A 124 17.67 8.35 27.66
CA TYR A 124 17.60 8.20 26.19
C TYR A 124 17.38 9.51 25.46
N GLY A 125 17.46 10.62 26.19
CA GLY A 125 17.68 11.93 25.62
C GLY A 125 16.48 12.70 25.12
N TRP A 126 15.31 12.09 24.97
CA TRP A 126 14.08 12.83 24.70
C TRP A 126 13.79 13.83 25.83
N VAL A 127 13.56 15.11 25.59
CA VAL A 127 13.27 15.79 24.32
C VAL A 127 14.41 16.69 23.84
N TYR A 128 15.64 16.46 24.27
CA TYR A 128 16.82 17.17 23.75
C TYR A 128 17.37 16.52 22.47
N ARG A 129 17.13 15.22 22.30
CA ARG A 129 17.56 14.41 21.16
C ARG A 129 16.41 13.58 20.61
N GLU A 130 16.57 13.18 19.36
CA GLU A 130 15.78 12.19 18.65
C GLU A 130 16.75 11.38 17.79
N GLY A 131 16.76 10.07 17.97
CA GLY A 131 17.85 9.22 17.58
C GLY A 131 19.15 9.58 18.32
N ALA A 132 20.26 9.37 17.62
CA ALA A 132 21.56 9.87 18.00
C ALA A 132 21.73 11.38 17.67
N HIS A 133 20.67 12.11 17.35
CA HIS A 133 20.75 13.46 16.80
C HIS A 133 20.12 14.52 17.72
N PRO A 134 20.59 15.78 17.70
CA PRO A 134 19.92 16.87 18.39
C PRO A 134 18.50 17.10 17.87
N PHE A 135 17.54 17.28 18.78
CA PHE A 135 16.16 17.64 18.43
C PHE A 135 15.98 19.16 18.48
N ASN A 136 16.10 19.82 17.32
CA ASN A 136 16.11 21.28 17.23
C ASN A 136 14.79 21.95 17.64
N ASN A 137 13.68 21.20 17.62
CA ASN A 137 12.33 21.68 17.97
C ASN A 137 11.96 21.41 19.44
N SER A 138 12.95 21.25 20.33
CA SER A 138 12.71 20.97 21.74
C SER A 138 11.95 22.12 22.45
N PRO A 139 10.78 21.85 23.05
CA PRO A 139 9.99 22.89 23.72
C PRO A 139 10.57 23.30 25.09
N ILE A 140 11.60 22.60 25.58
CA ILE A 140 12.29 22.91 26.84
C ILE A 140 13.69 23.50 26.62
N GLY A 141 14.00 23.91 25.39
CA GLY A 141 15.27 24.50 25.01
C GLY A 141 16.39 23.47 24.82
N GLN A 142 17.63 23.98 24.82
CA GLN A 142 18.83 23.17 24.60
C GLN A 142 19.18 22.31 25.83
N ALA A 143 19.91 21.22 25.59
CA ALA A 143 20.41 20.37 26.66
C ALA A 143 21.31 21.16 27.63
N PRO A 144 21.14 21.02 28.96
CA PRO A 144 22.02 21.66 29.94
C PRO A 144 23.43 21.04 29.93
N SER A 145 24.42 21.77 30.45
CA SER A 145 25.85 21.37 30.36
C SER A 145 26.21 20.03 31.02
N GLY A 146 25.42 19.55 31.98
CA GLY A 146 25.63 18.23 32.63
C GLY A 146 24.63 17.16 32.20
N TYR A 147 23.93 17.36 31.08
CA TYR A 147 23.12 16.33 30.45
C TYR A 147 23.99 15.26 29.80
N THR A 148 23.64 14.01 30.03
CA THR A 148 24.22 12.83 29.38
C THR A 148 23.10 11.94 28.88
N SER A 149 23.28 11.33 27.71
CA SER A 149 22.34 10.37 27.16
C SER A 149 23.05 9.16 26.58
N ILE A 150 22.30 8.07 26.44
CA ILE A 150 22.73 6.82 25.81
C ILE A 150 22.17 6.83 24.38
N ASP A 151 23.04 6.54 23.41
CA ASP A 151 22.64 6.42 22.02
C ASP A 151 21.79 5.16 21.79
N PRO A 152 20.84 5.19 20.84
CA PRO A 152 20.13 3.99 20.44
C PRO A 152 21.11 2.96 19.87
N VAL A 153 20.84 1.67 20.10
CA VAL A 153 21.66 0.60 19.52
C VAL A 153 21.43 0.44 18.02
N TYR A 154 20.29 0.97 17.54
CA TYR A 154 19.94 1.06 16.14
C TYR A 154 18.93 2.18 15.95
N GLU A 155 19.09 2.95 14.88
CA GLU A 155 18.15 3.99 14.49
C GLU A 155 17.90 3.96 12.99
N TYR A 156 16.77 4.51 12.58
CA TYR A 156 16.47 4.70 11.17
C TYR A 156 15.59 5.91 10.93
N VAL A 157 15.68 6.49 9.74
CA VAL A 157 14.95 7.72 9.40
C VAL A 157 13.49 7.44 9.06
N HIS A 158 12.64 8.43 9.33
CA HIS A 158 11.27 8.49 8.88
C HIS A 158 11.20 8.42 7.35
N SER A 159 10.14 7.81 6.82
CA SER A 159 10.01 7.56 5.38
C SER A 159 9.97 8.84 4.55
N ALA A 160 9.50 9.95 5.14
CA ALA A 160 9.45 11.27 4.50
C ALA A 160 10.78 12.04 4.58
N VAL A 161 11.74 11.59 5.37
CA VAL A 161 13.03 12.26 5.55
C VAL A 161 13.98 11.84 4.42
N ALA A 162 14.61 12.83 3.79
CA ALA A 162 15.60 12.63 2.74
C ALA A 162 16.89 11.99 3.28
N GLY A 163 17.56 11.18 2.47
CA GLY A 163 18.71 10.38 2.90
C GLY A 163 18.31 9.10 3.65
N GLY A 164 19.28 8.29 4.11
CA GLY A 164 19.03 7.00 4.77
C GLY A 164 18.83 5.82 3.81
N ASP A 165 19.08 4.60 4.30
CA ASP A 165 18.97 3.38 3.51
C ASP A 165 17.50 3.03 3.25
N ALA A 166 17.10 2.89 1.99
CA ALA A 166 15.73 2.58 1.59
C ALA A 166 15.22 1.23 2.13
N SER A 167 16.13 0.30 2.48
CA SER A 167 15.81 -0.97 3.13
C SER A 167 15.52 -0.82 4.62
N PHE A 168 15.83 0.35 5.19
CA PHE A 168 15.73 0.66 6.61
C PHE A 168 15.11 2.05 6.80
N LYS A 169 13.88 2.21 6.31
CA LYS A 169 13.00 3.33 6.65
C LYS A 169 11.66 2.83 7.19
N GLY A 170 11.03 3.65 8.01
CA GLY A 170 9.72 3.39 8.60
C GLY A 170 9.15 4.68 9.19
N ASN A 171 8.14 4.62 10.05
CA ASN A 171 7.57 5.81 10.72
C ASN A 171 7.04 5.51 12.14
N SER A 172 7.15 4.25 12.60
CA SER A 172 6.64 3.83 13.90
C SER A 172 7.24 2.46 14.25
N VAL A 173 8.41 2.47 14.89
CA VAL A 173 9.05 1.29 15.44
C VAL A 173 8.14 0.71 16.51
N VAL A 174 7.83 -0.57 16.37
CA VAL A 174 7.05 -1.30 17.37
C VAL A 174 7.96 -1.74 18.50
N GLY A 175 9.20 -2.12 18.18
CA GLY A 175 10.06 -2.93 19.04
C GLY A 175 9.85 -4.43 18.77
N GLY A 176 10.31 -5.28 19.68
CA GLY A 176 10.38 -6.71 19.40
C GLY A 176 10.91 -7.57 20.53
N TYR A 177 11.51 -8.70 20.17
CA TYR A 177 11.98 -9.75 21.09
C TYR A 177 13.30 -10.35 20.61
N VAL A 178 14.15 -10.76 21.55
CA VAL A 178 15.25 -11.66 21.23
C VAL A 178 14.68 -13.04 20.92
N TYR A 179 14.94 -13.56 19.71
CA TYR A 179 14.41 -14.86 19.29
C TYR A 179 15.10 -15.98 20.07
N ARG A 180 14.32 -16.74 20.84
CA ARG A 180 14.76 -17.90 21.63
C ARG A 180 14.10 -19.21 21.21
N GLY A 181 13.30 -19.18 20.13
CA GLY A 181 12.73 -20.38 19.52
C GLY A 181 13.79 -21.26 18.87
N ASN A 182 13.42 -22.51 18.62
CA ASN A 182 14.27 -23.52 17.99
C ASN A 182 13.95 -23.74 16.51
N ARG A 183 12.88 -23.16 15.99
CA ARG A 183 12.43 -23.35 14.60
C ARG A 183 13.39 -22.72 13.59
N TYR A 184 13.93 -21.54 13.89
CA TYR A 184 14.84 -20.82 13.01
C TYR A 184 16.19 -20.57 13.68
N ALA A 185 17.11 -21.52 13.49
CA ALA A 185 18.45 -21.44 14.09
C ALA A 185 19.21 -20.15 13.71
N SER A 186 18.99 -19.61 12.51
CA SER A 186 19.61 -18.37 12.05
C SER A 186 19.14 -17.11 12.80
N LEU A 187 17.98 -17.17 13.47
CA LEU A 187 17.44 -16.05 14.24
C LEU A 187 17.84 -16.10 15.71
N THR A 188 18.26 -17.27 16.22
CA THR A 188 18.52 -17.49 17.65
C THR A 188 19.49 -16.47 18.22
N GLY A 189 19.07 -15.78 19.28
CA GLY A 189 19.86 -14.74 19.96
C GLY A 189 19.86 -13.37 19.29
N SER A 190 19.22 -13.23 18.12
CA SER A 190 19.02 -11.93 17.47
C SER A 190 17.75 -11.25 17.97
N TYR A 191 17.79 -9.92 18.05
CA TYR A 191 16.61 -9.12 18.34
C TYR A 191 15.79 -8.91 17.06
N ILE A 192 14.57 -9.40 17.04
CA ILE A 192 13.66 -9.31 15.90
C ILE A 192 12.65 -8.21 16.18
N PHE A 193 12.71 -7.13 15.42
CA PHE A 193 11.83 -5.96 15.60
C PHE A 193 11.15 -5.58 14.29
N CYS A 194 10.08 -4.81 14.39
CA CYS A 194 9.32 -4.38 13.22
C CYS A 194 8.87 -2.93 13.33
N ASP A 195 8.43 -2.40 12.19
CA ASP A 195 7.82 -1.07 12.07
C ASP A 195 6.37 -1.21 11.63
N SER A 196 5.48 -0.54 12.36
CA SER A 196 4.03 -0.66 12.17
C SER A 196 3.60 -0.14 10.81
N VAL A 197 4.20 0.95 10.31
CA VAL A 197 3.74 1.65 9.11
C VAL A 197 4.28 1.01 7.83
N SER A 198 5.60 0.75 7.78
CA SER A 198 6.24 0.10 6.64
C SER A 198 5.97 -1.41 6.59
N GLY A 199 5.67 -2.03 7.72
CA GLY A 199 5.52 -3.50 7.83
C GLY A 199 6.85 -4.25 7.72
N HIS A 200 7.98 -3.54 7.72
CA HIS A 200 9.30 -4.15 7.69
C HIS A 200 9.58 -4.88 9.01
N VAL A 201 10.28 -6.02 8.89
CA VAL A 201 10.79 -6.79 10.02
C VAL A 201 12.30 -6.94 9.83
N TRP A 202 13.05 -6.71 10.89
CA TRP A 202 14.50 -6.76 10.88
C TRP A 202 15.01 -7.72 11.94
N GLN A 203 16.16 -8.31 11.63
CA GLN A 203 16.98 -9.08 12.54
C GLN A 203 18.20 -8.23 12.91
N MET A 204 18.40 -7.99 14.20
CA MET A 204 19.55 -7.28 14.74
C MET A 204 20.41 -8.19 15.61
N ASN A 205 21.71 -8.15 15.38
CA ASN A 205 22.69 -8.76 16.27
C ASN A 205 22.71 -8.01 17.60
N THR A 206 22.43 -8.71 18.70
CA THR A 206 22.29 -8.12 20.05
C THR A 206 23.60 -7.63 20.66
N ALA A 207 24.75 -8.05 20.14
CA ALA A 207 26.06 -7.64 20.61
C ALA A 207 26.63 -6.45 19.82
N THR A 208 26.41 -6.41 18.51
CA THR A 208 27.02 -5.41 17.62
C THR A 208 26.08 -4.33 17.11
N GLY A 209 24.75 -4.51 17.24
CA GLY A 209 23.75 -3.63 16.62
C GLY A 209 23.63 -3.81 15.09
N ALA A 210 24.43 -4.70 14.49
CA ALA A 210 24.36 -4.97 13.06
C ALA A 210 22.98 -5.52 12.69
N THR A 211 22.30 -4.84 11.77
CA THR A 211 20.89 -5.09 11.46
C THR A 211 20.73 -5.44 9.99
N VAL A 212 19.92 -6.47 9.71
CA VAL A 212 19.53 -6.89 8.36
C VAL A 212 18.01 -6.99 8.27
N ARG A 213 17.46 -6.63 7.12
CA ARG A 213 16.03 -6.80 6.86
C ARG A 213 15.71 -8.26 6.54
N LEU A 214 14.67 -8.80 7.18
CA LEU A 214 14.13 -10.10 6.81
C LEU A 214 13.28 -9.94 5.54
N THR A 215 13.79 -10.46 4.41
CA THR A 215 13.11 -10.47 3.11
C THR A 215 12.09 -11.61 3.03
N GLY A 216 11.21 -11.62 2.04
CA GLY A 216 10.22 -12.70 1.86
C GLY A 216 8.92 -12.53 2.65
N LEU A 217 8.84 -11.51 3.53
CA LEU A 217 7.61 -11.13 4.20
C LEU A 217 6.80 -10.24 3.24
N PRO A 218 5.67 -10.71 2.69
CA PRO A 218 4.87 -9.90 1.76
C PRO A 218 4.54 -8.58 2.45
N GLY A 219 4.76 -7.47 1.72
CA GLY A 219 4.61 -6.11 2.23
C GLY A 219 3.27 -5.94 2.91
N ALA A 220 3.29 -5.99 4.23
CA ALA A 220 2.15 -5.84 5.08
C ALA A 220 2.18 -4.39 5.58
N TYR A 221 1.95 -3.44 4.68
CA TYR A 221 1.80 -2.03 5.05
C TYR A 221 0.84 -1.91 6.22
N GLY A 222 1.28 -1.28 7.31
CA GLY A 222 0.40 -1.00 8.44
C GLY A 222 -0.02 -2.21 9.27
N VAL A 223 0.65 -3.37 9.22
CA VAL A 223 0.03 -4.59 9.78
C VAL A 223 0.42 -4.90 11.21
N PHE A 224 1.70 -4.89 11.59
CA PHE A 224 2.12 -5.38 12.90
C PHE A 224 2.02 -4.30 13.98
N SER A 225 1.00 -4.39 14.84
CA SER A 225 0.86 -3.49 15.99
C SER A 225 1.66 -3.97 17.19
N THR A 226 1.98 -5.27 17.28
CA THR A 226 2.79 -5.80 18.37
C THR A 226 3.34 -7.19 18.05
N GLN A 227 4.28 -7.65 18.87
CA GLN A 227 4.82 -9.01 18.81
C GLN A 227 4.45 -9.81 20.07
N GLY A 228 4.76 -11.09 20.13
CA GLY A 228 4.58 -11.94 21.29
C GLY A 228 5.43 -13.19 21.15
N VAL A 229 5.55 -13.95 22.23
CA VAL A 229 6.27 -15.22 22.24
C VAL A 229 5.26 -16.31 22.55
N ASP A 230 5.23 -17.36 21.72
CA ASP A 230 4.44 -18.56 21.99
C ASP A 230 5.06 -19.29 23.20
N PRO A 231 4.32 -19.44 24.32
CA PRO A 231 4.88 -20.01 25.54
C PRO A 231 5.24 -21.50 25.40
N SER A 232 4.75 -22.20 24.38
CA SER A 232 5.01 -23.63 24.18
C SER A 232 6.36 -23.93 23.51
N ASN A 233 6.88 -22.99 22.71
CA ASN A 233 8.03 -23.24 21.84
C ASN A 233 8.96 -22.03 21.67
N SER A 234 8.64 -20.89 22.29
CA SER A 234 9.39 -19.64 22.18
C SER A 234 9.47 -19.02 20.77
N ASP A 235 8.60 -19.43 19.85
CA ASP A 235 8.49 -18.78 18.54
C ASP A 235 7.85 -17.39 18.64
N LEU A 236 8.20 -16.53 17.69
CA LEU A 236 7.61 -15.21 17.58
C LEU A 236 6.25 -15.23 16.91
N LEU A 237 5.34 -14.51 17.55
CA LEU A 237 4.00 -14.20 17.07
C LEU A 237 3.91 -12.70 16.79
N PHE A 238 3.10 -12.32 15.81
CA PHE A 238 2.89 -10.95 15.36
C PHE A 238 1.39 -10.68 15.35
N ALA A 239 0.96 -9.56 15.94
CA ALA A 239 -0.43 -9.13 15.89
C ALA A 239 -0.64 -8.21 14.69
N ALA A 240 -1.41 -8.70 13.72
CA ALA A 240 -1.79 -8.02 12.50
C ALA A 240 -3.11 -7.24 12.73
N TYR A 241 -3.03 -5.94 13.07
CA TYR A 241 -4.21 -5.21 13.54
C TYR A 241 -5.24 -4.95 12.43
N ASN A 242 -4.78 -4.68 11.20
CA ASN A 242 -5.67 -4.35 10.07
C ASN A 242 -6.62 -5.49 9.66
N ASN A 243 -6.32 -6.74 10.02
CA ASN A 243 -7.16 -7.90 9.69
C ASN A 243 -7.45 -8.81 10.89
N GLY A 244 -7.09 -8.38 12.10
CA GLY A 244 -7.38 -9.09 13.35
C GLY A 244 -6.72 -10.45 13.49
N LYS A 245 -5.53 -10.65 12.90
CA LYS A 245 -4.85 -11.96 12.90
C LYS A 245 -3.66 -12.00 13.86
N ILE A 246 -3.41 -13.17 14.41
CA ILE A 246 -2.11 -13.52 14.99
C ILE A 246 -1.35 -14.34 13.98
N MET A 247 -0.19 -13.83 13.57
CA MET A 247 0.68 -14.41 12.56
C MET A 247 1.92 -14.98 13.24
N ARG A 248 2.56 -15.97 12.63
CA ARG A 248 3.88 -16.46 13.05
C ARG A 248 4.82 -16.43 11.87
N LEU A 249 6.12 -16.31 12.12
CA LEU A 249 7.09 -16.53 11.05
C LEU A 249 6.95 -17.97 10.54
N ALA A 250 6.72 -18.09 9.25
CA ALA A 250 6.85 -19.32 8.49
C ALA A 250 8.01 -19.11 7.53
N THR A 251 8.87 -20.11 7.35
CA THR A 251 9.62 -20.20 6.09
C THR A 251 8.57 -20.24 4.99
N GLY A 252 8.64 -19.27 4.07
CA GLY A 252 7.84 -19.36 2.87
C GLY A 252 8.29 -20.60 2.12
N ASP A 253 7.50 -21.66 2.17
CA ASP A 253 7.50 -22.63 1.08
C ASP A 253 6.83 -21.95 -0.11
N ALA A 254 7.50 -20.93 -0.68
CA ALA A 254 7.25 -20.56 -2.06
C ALA A 254 7.81 -21.70 -2.94
N THR A 255 7.30 -22.92 -2.79
CA THR A 255 7.63 -24.14 -3.54
C THR A 255 9.06 -24.09 -4.10
N THR A 256 10.08 -24.07 -3.23
CA THR A 256 11.47 -23.73 -3.61
C THR A 256 12.29 -24.90 -4.13
N THR A 257 11.67 -26.03 -4.49
CA THR A 257 12.37 -27.09 -5.22
C THR A 257 11.64 -27.39 -6.52
N GLY A 258 12.35 -27.32 -7.65
CA GLY A 258 11.83 -27.73 -8.96
C GLY A 258 11.58 -26.63 -9.99
N PHE A 259 11.86 -25.36 -9.71
CA PHE A 259 11.85 -24.36 -10.79
C PHE A 259 13.00 -24.61 -11.77
N PRO A 260 12.75 -24.59 -13.08
CA PRO A 260 13.81 -24.53 -14.07
C PRO A 260 14.76 -23.36 -13.76
N THR A 261 16.06 -23.61 -13.73
CA THR A 261 17.05 -22.57 -13.41
C THR A 261 17.33 -21.63 -14.58
N THR A 262 16.92 -22.02 -15.79
CA THR A 262 17.01 -21.24 -17.02
C THR A 262 15.66 -21.13 -17.70
N LEU A 263 15.46 -20.09 -18.50
CA LEU A 263 14.23 -19.89 -19.25
C LEU A 263 14.07 -20.95 -20.34
N SER A 264 15.15 -21.37 -20.99
CA SER A 264 15.11 -22.51 -21.93
C SER A 264 14.58 -23.79 -21.28
N ALA A 265 14.98 -24.08 -20.04
CA ALA A 265 14.54 -25.27 -19.30
C ALA A 265 13.06 -25.21 -18.88
N THR A 266 12.39 -24.05 -19.00
CA THR A 266 10.94 -23.95 -18.77
C THR A 266 10.12 -24.55 -19.90
N GLY A 267 10.67 -24.64 -21.12
CA GLY A 267 9.93 -25.05 -22.30
C GLY A 267 8.84 -24.05 -22.75
N LEU A 268 8.83 -22.82 -22.22
CA LEU A 268 7.82 -21.81 -22.59
C LEU A 268 7.99 -21.32 -24.02
N PHE A 269 9.23 -21.22 -24.51
CA PHE A 269 9.56 -20.72 -25.83
C PHE A 269 10.23 -21.82 -26.65
N ALA A 270 9.80 -21.96 -27.91
CA ALA A 270 10.46 -22.82 -28.88
C ALA A 270 11.80 -22.23 -29.32
N ASP A 271 11.90 -20.90 -29.36
CA ASP A 271 13.12 -20.17 -29.66
C ASP A 271 13.24 -18.92 -28.77
N LEU A 272 14.39 -18.75 -28.12
CA LEU A 272 14.69 -17.59 -27.28
C LEU A 272 15.21 -16.40 -28.08
N ALA A 273 15.67 -16.61 -29.32
CA ALA A 273 16.19 -15.57 -30.18
C ALA A 273 15.11 -14.59 -30.63
N ASP A 274 13.85 -15.03 -30.74
CA ASP A 274 12.69 -14.21 -31.10
C ASP A 274 11.52 -14.32 -30.11
N LEU A 275 11.63 -15.20 -29.11
CA LEU A 275 10.57 -15.54 -28.15
C LEU A 275 9.34 -16.18 -28.82
N SER A 276 9.56 -16.93 -29.90
CA SER A 276 8.53 -17.77 -30.50
C SER A 276 7.98 -18.74 -29.45
N PRO A 277 6.66 -18.71 -29.16
CA PRO A 277 6.09 -19.52 -28.10
C PRO A 277 6.15 -21.01 -28.43
N ALA A 278 6.37 -21.85 -27.42
CA ALA A 278 6.18 -23.29 -27.56
C ALA A 278 4.70 -23.61 -27.80
N PRO A 279 4.36 -24.76 -28.42
CA PRO A 279 2.99 -25.18 -28.62
C PRO A 279 2.16 -25.12 -27.31
N GLY A 280 1.02 -24.45 -27.36
CA GLY A 280 0.14 -24.27 -26.20
C GLY A 280 0.36 -22.97 -25.42
N LEU A 281 1.48 -22.27 -25.61
CA LEU A 281 1.67 -20.93 -25.05
C LEU A 281 1.05 -19.88 -25.98
N THR A 282 -0.08 -19.31 -25.56
CA THR A 282 -0.91 -18.44 -26.42
C THR A 282 -0.62 -16.97 -26.12
N PRO A 283 -0.22 -16.15 -27.12
CA PRO A 283 0.00 -14.72 -26.91
C PRO A 283 -1.31 -13.98 -26.65
N TYR A 284 -1.28 -12.93 -25.84
CA TYR A 284 -2.44 -12.04 -25.69
C TYR A 284 -1.99 -10.60 -25.44
N GLN A 285 -2.89 -9.65 -25.68
CA GLN A 285 -2.60 -8.23 -25.51
C GLN A 285 -3.65 -7.59 -24.61
N PRO A 286 -3.25 -6.86 -23.55
CA PRO A 286 -4.16 -5.99 -22.81
C PRO A 286 -4.39 -4.67 -23.54
N ASN A 287 -5.57 -4.06 -23.39
CA ASN A 287 -5.87 -2.68 -23.83
C ASN A 287 -4.82 -1.68 -23.34
N ILE A 288 -4.46 -1.74 -22.05
CA ILE A 288 -3.45 -0.87 -21.43
C ILE A 288 -2.37 -1.72 -20.77
N ALA A 289 -1.12 -1.47 -21.14
CA ALA A 289 0.02 -1.98 -20.41
C ALA A 289 0.23 -1.15 -19.14
N PHE A 290 0.17 -1.78 -17.96
CA PHE A 290 0.52 -1.09 -16.71
C PHE A 290 1.95 -0.51 -16.79
N TRP A 291 2.19 0.60 -16.10
CA TRP A 291 3.47 1.32 -16.09
C TRP A 291 4.60 0.45 -15.54
N SER A 292 5.77 0.46 -16.19
CA SER A 292 6.96 -0.28 -15.76
C SER A 292 8.22 0.37 -16.35
N ASP A 293 8.42 1.66 -16.06
CA ASP A 293 9.59 2.44 -16.46
C ASP A 293 9.96 2.31 -17.95
N HIS A 294 9.02 2.66 -18.82
CA HIS A 294 9.14 2.58 -20.29
C HIS A 294 9.28 1.16 -20.88
N ALA A 295 9.23 0.09 -20.08
CA ALA A 295 9.38 -1.25 -20.63
C ALA A 295 8.22 -1.63 -21.56
N VAL A 296 8.60 -2.12 -22.74
CA VAL A 296 7.73 -2.74 -23.74
C VAL A 296 7.46 -4.17 -23.29
N LYS A 297 6.19 -4.58 -23.30
CA LYS A 297 5.76 -5.83 -22.66
C LYS A 297 5.00 -6.75 -23.60
N SER A 298 5.51 -7.96 -23.76
CA SER A 298 4.83 -9.08 -24.43
C SER A 298 4.26 -10.04 -23.40
N ARG A 299 3.12 -10.68 -23.71
CA ARG A 299 2.42 -11.55 -22.77
C ARG A 299 1.86 -12.78 -23.43
N TRP A 300 1.85 -13.86 -22.65
CA TRP A 300 1.27 -15.13 -23.04
C TRP A 300 0.55 -15.78 -21.86
N PHE A 301 -0.33 -16.72 -22.16
CA PHE A 301 -0.94 -17.58 -21.16
C PHE A 301 -1.02 -19.02 -21.67
N THR A 302 -1.14 -19.97 -20.75
CA THR A 302 -1.51 -21.34 -21.08
C THR A 302 -2.32 -21.98 -19.95
N ILE A 303 -3.10 -22.99 -20.30
CA ILE A 303 -3.87 -23.84 -19.39
C ILE A 303 -3.31 -25.26 -19.46
N PRO A 304 -3.24 -25.99 -18.34
CA PRO A 304 -2.46 -27.22 -18.26
C PRO A 304 -3.10 -28.37 -19.05
N ASN A 305 -4.43 -28.45 -19.10
CA ASN A 305 -5.15 -29.47 -19.86
C ASN A 305 -6.11 -28.83 -20.87
N ALA A 306 -6.25 -29.45 -22.05
CA ALA A 306 -7.16 -28.97 -23.10
C ALA A 306 -8.65 -28.97 -22.68
N THR A 307 -9.00 -29.79 -21.68
CA THR A 307 -10.35 -29.85 -21.09
C THR A 307 -10.60 -28.76 -20.07
N ASP A 308 -9.54 -28.18 -19.48
CA ASP A 308 -9.70 -27.10 -18.52
C ASP A 308 -10.21 -25.83 -19.21
N LYS A 309 -10.88 -24.99 -18.44
CA LYS A 309 -11.58 -23.80 -18.93
C LYS A 309 -11.47 -22.68 -17.91
N LEU A 310 -11.51 -21.44 -18.40
CA LEU A 310 -11.59 -20.21 -17.62
C LEU A 310 -13.06 -19.86 -17.39
N THR A 311 -13.39 -19.21 -16.29
CA THR A 311 -14.74 -18.62 -16.11
C THR A 311 -14.63 -17.11 -16.20
N TRP A 312 -15.35 -16.53 -17.15
CA TRP A 312 -15.35 -15.09 -17.40
C TRP A 312 -16.32 -14.37 -16.46
N SER A 313 -16.06 -13.08 -16.21
CA SER A 313 -16.96 -12.17 -15.49
C SER A 313 -16.91 -10.77 -16.10
N LYS A 314 -18.06 -10.06 -16.18
CA LYS A 314 -18.16 -8.72 -16.77
C LYS A 314 -17.28 -7.69 -16.07
N ASP A 315 -17.48 -7.55 -14.76
CA ASP A 315 -16.80 -6.54 -13.93
C ASP A 315 -16.02 -7.16 -12.75
N GLY A 316 -16.25 -8.44 -12.47
CA GLY A 316 -15.54 -9.19 -11.43
C GLY A 316 -14.28 -9.91 -11.94
N ASN A 317 -13.60 -10.59 -11.02
CA ASN A 317 -12.43 -11.39 -11.34
C ASN A 317 -12.83 -12.61 -12.17
N TRP A 318 -12.04 -12.89 -13.20
CA TRP A 318 -12.10 -14.18 -13.88
C TRP A 318 -11.53 -15.27 -12.96
N THR A 319 -12.00 -16.50 -13.11
CA THR A 319 -11.43 -17.64 -12.39
C THR A 319 -10.67 -18.54 -13.35
N PHE A 320 -9.63 -19.17 -12.81
CA PHE A 320 -8.64 -19.90 -13.59
C PHE A 320 -8.40 -21.28 -13.00
N PRO A 321 -8.19 -22.31 -13.83
CA PRO A 321 -7.86 -23.64 -13.36
C PRO A 321 -6.46 -23.66 -12.73
N THR A 322 -6.25 -24.54 -11.76
CA THR A 322 -4.93 -24.78 -11.17
C THR A 322 -3.95 -25.27 -12.23
N GLY A 323 -2.74 -24.72 -12.20
CA GLY A 323 -1.69 -24.98 -13.19
C GLY A 323 -1.73 -24.03 -14.39
N ALA A 324 -2.78 -23.22 -14.55
CA ALA A 324 -2.76 -22.14 -15.54
C ALA A 324 -1.62 -21.16 -15.22
N LEU A 325 -0.95 -20.68 -16.25
CA LEU A 325 0.19 -19.78 -16.10
C LEU A 325 0.13 -18.61 -17.09
N TRP A 326 0.72 -17.50 -16.67
CA TRP A 326 0.88 -16.28 -17.46
C TRP A 326 2.35 -15.89 -17.51
N VAL A 327 2.81 -15.60 -18.70
CA VAL A 327 4.18 -15.13 -18.97
C VAL A 327 4.11 -13.67 -19.35
N LYS A 328 5.00 -12.86 -18.77
CA LYS A 328 5.19 -11.46 -19.10
C LYS A 328 6.66 -11.20 -19.35
N HIS A 329 6.99 -10.80 -20.57
CA HIS A 329 8.35 -10.44 -20.96
C HIS A 329 8.51 -8.92 -20.99
N PHE A 330 9.67 -8.43 -20.59
CA PHE A 330 10.01 -7.02 -20.53
C PHE A 330 11.25 -6.75 -21.36
N ASP A 331 11.03 -5.93 -22.38
CA ASP A 331 12.06 -5.32 -23.19
C ASP A 331 12.19 -3.84 -22.82
N LEU A 332 13.39 -3.29 -22.95
CA LEU A 332 13.65 -1.87 -22.73
C LEU A 332 14.50 -1.30 -23.87
N GLU A 333 14.07 -0.16 -24.42
CA GLU A 333 14.88 0.61 -25.36
C GLU A 333 15.98 1.35 -24.60
N LEU A 334 17.24 1.05 -24.91
CA LEU A 334 18.37 1.74 -24.28
C LEU A 334 18.54 3.18 -24.77
N SER A 335 18.05 3.49 -25.98
CA SER A 335 17.84 4.86 -26.44
C SER A 335 16.35 5.07 -26.71
N ARG A 336 15.73 6.02 -26.01
CA ARG A 336 14.28 6.24 -26.04
C ARG A 336 13.77 6.60 -27.43
N GLY A 337 12.74 5.89 -27.88
CA GLY A 337 12.15 6.08 -29.20
C GLY A 337 12.93 5.40 -30.32
N ASN A 338 13.95 4.60 -30.00
CA ASN A 338 14.71 3.81 -30.97
C ASN A 338 14.57 2.30 -30.70
N PRO A 339 13.60 1.63 -31.36
CA PRO A 339 13.36 0.20 -31.18
C PRO A 339 14.55 -0.71 -31.50
N ALA A 340 15.53 -0.25 -32.30
CA ALA A 340 16.72 -1.03 -32.63
C ALA A 340 17.68 -1.19 -31.43
N THR A 341 17.53 -0.35 -30.40
CA THR A 341 18.34 -0.42 -29.16
C THR A 341 17.68 -1.27 -28.06
N LYS A 342 16.59 -1.95 -28.41
CA LYS A 342 15.82 -2.76 -27.48
C LYS A 342 16.65 -3.91 -26.92
N LYS A 343 16.60 -4.08 -25.60
CA LYS A 343 17.26 -5.15 -24.85
C LYS A 343 16.23 -5.89 -24.01
N ARG A 344 16.32 -7.22 -24.00
CA ARG A 344 15.61 -8.12 -23.10
C ARG A 344 16.13 -7.94 -21.69
N ILE A 345 15.22 -7.68 -20.75
CA ILE A 345 15.56 -7.39 -19.36
C ILE A 345 15.16 -8.55 -18.46
N GLU A 346 13.88 -8.92 -18.49
CA GLU A 346 13.34 -9.97 -17.62
C GLU A 346 12.15 -10.71 -18.26
N THR A 347 11.92 -11.94 -17.83
CA THR A 347 10.70 -12.71 -18.10
C THR A 347 10.10 -13.17 -16.77
N ARG A 348 8.85 -12.80 -16.50
CA ARG A 348 8.12 -13.21 -15.30
C ARG A 348 7.08 -14.27 -15.63
N VAL A 349 6.95 -15.25 -14.76
CA VAL A 349 5.98 -16.33 -14.85
C VAL A 349 5.13 -16.31 -13.60
N LEU A 350 3.81 -16.19 -13.75
CA LEU A 350 2.82 -16.31 -12.70
C LEU A 350 2.06 -17.61 -12.88
N VAL A 351 1.99 -18.44 -11.84
CA VAL A 351 1.29 -19.73 -11.88
C VAL A 351 0.14 -19.71 -10.88
N LYS A 352 -1.05 -20.12 -11.33
CA LYS A 352 -2.21 -20.35 -10.47
C LYS A 352 -2.07 -21.71 -9.78
N THR A 353 -2.21 -21.74 -8.46
CA THR A 353 -2.23 -22.99 -7.67
C THR A 353 -3.64 -23.26 -7.13
N ASN A 354 -3.86 -24.42 -6.50
CA ASN A 354 -5.12 -24.69 -5.80
C ASN A 354 -5.40 -23.67 -4.68
N GLU A 355 -4.35 -23.17 -4.02
CA GLU A 355 -4.45 -22.32 -2.83
C GLU A 355 -4.25 -20.82 -3.11
N GLY A 356 -3.84 -20.46 -4.34
CA GLY A 356 -3.54 -19.07 -4.67
C GLY A 356 -2.77 -18.95 -5.98
N SER A 357 -1.65 -18.24 -5.94
CA SER A 357 -0.71 -18.09 -7.05
C SER A 357 0.70 -17.87 -6.53
N TYR A 358 1.72 -18.19 -7.33
CA TYR A 358 3.10 -17.77 -7.09
C TYR A 358 3.71 -17.16 -8.35
N GLY A 359 4.73 -16.33 -8.17
CA GLY A 359 5.47 -15.70 -9.27
C GLY A 359 6.97 -16.01 -9.19
N VAL A 360 7.58 -16.26 -10.34
CA VAL A 360 9.05 -16.33 -10.51
C VAL A 360 9.49 -15.43 -11.66
N SER A 361 10.74 -14.99 -11.61
CA SER A 361 11.32 -14.09 -12.62
C SER A 361 12.64 -14.65 -13.11
N TYR A 362 12.94 -14.45 -14.39
CA TYR A 362 14.19 -14.82 -15.04
C TYR A 362 14.85 -13.55 -15.56
N ARG A 363 16.12 -13.34 -15.24
CA ARG A 363 16.91 -12.20 -15.71
C ARG A 363 17.71 -12.59 -16.94
N TRP A 364 17.60 -11.79 -18.00
CA TRP A 364 18.34 -12.02 -19.24
C TRP A 364 19.82 -11.69 -19.10
N ASN A 365 20.66 -12.51 -19.73
CA ASN A 365 22.10 -12.27 -19.81
C ASN A 365 22.44 -11.14 -20.80
N GLU A 366 23.66 -10.61 -20.71
CA GLU A 366 24.10 -9.52 -21.60
C GLU A 366 24.17 -9.95 -23.07
N ALA A 367 24.45 -11.22 -23.32
CA ALA A 367 24.50 -11.80 -24.66
C ALA A 367 23.11 -11.95 -25.33
N GLN A 368 22.02 -11.75 -24.59
CA GLN A 368 20.63 -11.86 -25.06
C GLN A 368 20.22 -13.25 -25.56
N THR A 369 20.90 -14.29 -25.05
CA THR A 369 20.72 -15.69 -25.47
C THR A 369 19.99 -16.56 -24.45
N GLU A 370 19.98 -16.17 -23.17
CA GLU A 370 19.39 -16.96 -22.09
C GLU A 370 18.95 -16.05 -20.94
N ALA A 371 17.99 -16.52 -20.13
CA ALA A 371 17.64 -15.89 -18.87
C ALA A 371 17.70 -16.89 -17.70
N THR A 372 18.26 -16.47 -16.58
CA THR A 372 18.44 -17.32 -15.39
C THR A 372 17.47 -16.95 -14.28
N LEU A 373 16.99 -17.94 -13.55
CA LEU A 373 16.07 -17.77 -12.43
C LEU A 373 16.65 -16.78 -11.40
N VAL A 374 15.85 -15.78 -11.07
CA VAL A 374 16.20 -14.78 -10.06
C VAL A 374 15.98 -15.38 -8.67
N GLY A 375 16.89 -15.01 -7.75
CA GLY A 375 16.81 -15.41 -6.35
C GLY A 375 15.52 -14.93 -5.67
N GLU A 376 15.19 -15.53 -4.53
CA GLU A 376 13.93 -15.25 -3.83
C GLU A 376 13.73 -13.78 -3.49
N ALA A 377 14.81 -13.08 -3.13
CA ALA A 377 14.81 -11.66 -2.77
C ALA A 377 14.57 -10.73 -3.97
N GLY A 378 14.61 -11.23 -5.20
CA GLY A 378 14.61 -10.41 -6.41
C GLY A 378 16.03 -10.05 -6.85
N ALA A 379 16.14 -9.07 -7.73
CA ALA A 379 17.42 -8.55 -8.20
C ALA A 379 17.32 -7.07 -8.56
N GLU A 380 18.40 -6.33 -8.35
CA GLU A 380 18.52 -4.92 -8.70
C GLU A 380 19.80 -4.70 -9.49
N PHE A 381 19.72 -3.88 -10.54
CA PHE A 381 20.86 -3.54 -11.39
C PHE A 381 20.60 -2.25 -12.15
N ASP A 382 21.68 -1.61 -12.57
CA ASP A 382 21.62 -0.33 -13.28
C ASP A 382 21.67 -0.55 -14.79
N LEU A 383 20.93 0.28 -15.52
CA LEU A 383 20.87 0.33 -16.98
C LEU A 383 21.29 1.72 -17.45
N SER A 384 22.21 1.77 -18.41
CA SER A 384 22.57 3.02 -19.08
C SER A 384 21.54 3.33 -20.16
N ILE A 385 20.83 4.44 -20.01
CA ILE A 385 19.77 4.89 -20.90
C ILE A 385 20.15 6.22 -21.51
N ASP A 386 19.90 6.37 -22.81
CA ASP A 386 19.90 7.64 -23.51
C ASP A 386 18.45 8.09 -23.74
N ASP A 387 18.05 9.17 -23.07
CA ASP A 387 16.73 9.76 -23.25
C ASP A 387 16.81 10.93 -24.22
N HIS A 388 16.55 10.65 -25.49
CA HIS A 388 16.56 11.64 -26.58
C HIS A 388 17.83 12.53 -26.60
N GLY A 389 19.01 11.92 -26.40
CA GLY A 389 20.30 12.62 -26.35
C GLY A 389 20.76 12.99 -24.94
N THR A 390 20.02 12.61 -23.90
CA THR A 390 20.36 12.82 -22.48
C THR A 390 20.69 11.51 -21.79
N PRO A 391 21.99 11.15 -21.65
CA PRO A 391 22.39 9.93 -20.95
C PRO A 391 22.09 10.01 -19.45
N HIS A 392 21.49 8.96 -18.90
CA HIS A 392 21.29 8.77 -17.47
C HIS A 392 21.34 7.29 -17.09
N THR A 393 21.36 7.03 -15.79
CA THR A 393 21.28 5.66 -15.25
C THR A 393 19.89 5.42 -14.71
N GLN A 394 19.22 4.39 -15.23
CA GLN A 394 17.96 3.90 -14.72
C GLN A 394 18.21 2.65 -13.86
N ARG A 395 17.82 2.68 -12.59
CA ARG A 395 17.84 1.50 -11.73
C ARG A 395 16.68 0.58 -12.11
N TRP A 396 16.95 -0.69 -12.41
CA TRP A 396 15.92 -1.70 -12.63
C TRP A 396 15.77 -2.60 -11.41
N GLN A 397 14.52 -2.87 -11.01
CA GLN A 397 14.19 -3.77 -9.92
C GLN A 397 13.31 -4.92 -10.42
N ILE A 398 13.83 -6.14 -10.31
CA ILE A 398 13.06 -7.38 -10.44
C ILE A 398 12.52 -7.72 -9.04
N PRO A 399 11.18 -7.69 -8.83
CA PRO A 399 10.60 -7.99 -7.53
C PRO A 399 10.93 -9.41 -7.08
N GLY A 400 11.17 -9.58 -5.77
CA GLY A 400 11.25 -10.88 -5.13
C GLY A 400 9.92 -11.65 -5.18
N ARG A 401 9.98 -12.95 -4.89
CA ARG A 401 8.83 -13.87 -5.03
C ARG A 401 7.65 -13.46 -4.15
N SER A 402 7.91 -13.05 -2.91
CA SER A 402 6.88 -12.57 -2.00
C SER A 402 6.31 -11.21 -2.43
N SER A 403 7.14 -10.32 -2.98
CA SER A 403 6.74 -9.01 -3.47
C SER A 403 5.76 -9.09 -4.64
N CYS A 404 5.83 -10.15 -5.45
CA CYS A 404 4.79 -10.41 -6.45
C CYS A 404 3.39 -10.51 -5.80
N LEU A 405 3.29 -11.14 -4.63
CA LEU A 405 2.00 -11.38 -3.97
C LEU A 405 1.41 -10.13 -3.30
N THR A 406 2.16 -9.02 -3.25
CA THR A 406 1.62 -7.71 -2.84
C THR A 406 0.51 -7.24 -3.78
N CYS A 407 0.65 -7.53 -5.09
CA CYS A 407 -0.35 -7.16 -6.10
C CYS A 407 -1.20 -8.36 -6.53
N HIS A 408 -0.63 -9.57 -6.57
CA HIS A 408 -1.29 -10.78 -7.07
C HIS A 408 -2.18 -11.46 -5.99
N THR A 409 -3.08 -10.69 -5.37
CA THR A 409 -3.95 -11.12 -4.26
C THR A 409 -5.26 -11.75 -4.74
N PRO A 410 -5.99 -12.49 -3.87
CA PRO A 410 -7.34 -12.97 -4.18
C PRO A 410 -8.32 -11.84 -4.53
N ALA A 411 -8.25 -10.70 -3.83
CA ALA A 411 -9.11 -9.54 -4.10
C ALA A 411 -8.86 -8.96 -5.49
N ALA A 412 -7.60 -8.92 -5.93
CA ALA A 412 -7.21 -8.50 -7.28
C ALA A 412 -7.39 -9.60 -8.36
N GLY A 413 -7.89 -10.78 -7.99
CA GLY A 413 -8.15 -11.88 -8.92
C GLY A 413 -6.91 -12.67 -9.34
N HIS A 414 -5.78 -12.46 -8.67
CA HIS A 414 -4.46 -12.97 -9.02
C HIS A 414 -3.92 -12.48 -10.37
N VAL A 415 -4.63 -12.56 -11.49
CA VAL A 415 -4.09 -12.24 -12.83
C VAL A 415 -4.52 -10.84 -13.29
N LEU A 416 -3.71 -9.84 -12.94
CA LEU A 416 -4.08 -8.42 -13.02
C LEU A 416 -4.53 -7.93 -14.41
N SER A 417 -3.89 -8.42 -15.49
CA SER A 417 -4.17 -7.96 -16.85
C SER A 417 -5.06 -8.89 -17.66
N PHE A 418 -5.63 -9.94 -17.05
CA PHE A 418 -6.46 -10.94 -17.73
C PHE A 418 -7.90 -10.83 -17.23
N ASN A 419 -8.58 -9.80 -17.71
CA ASN A 419 -9.97 -9.49 -17.37
C ASN A 419 -10.69 -8.89 -18.58
N THR A 420 -12.01 -8.81 -18.50
CA THR A 420 -12.87 -8.33 -19.59
C THR A 420 -12.43 -7.01 -20.19
N ARG A 421 -12.19 -5.99 -19.36
CA ARG A 421 -11.88 -4.65 -19.86
C ARG A 421 -10.50 -4.59 -20.52
N GLN A 422 -9.57 -5.43 -20.07
CA GLN A 422 -8.26 -5.58 -20.71
C GLN A 422 -8.30 -6.41 -21.99
N LEU A 423 -9.16 -7.43 -22.08
CA LEU A 423 -9.21 -8.35 -23.22
C LEU A 423 -10.22 -7.96 -24.30
N ASN A 424 -11.10 -6.99 -24.05
CA ASN A 424 -12.04 -6.52 -25.05
C ASN A 424 -11.36 -5.56 -26.05
N LEU A 425 -10.59 -6.15 -26.97
CA LEU A 425 -9.98 -5.52 -28.14
C LEU A 425 -9.72 -6.57 -29.22
N ASP A 426 -9.63 -6.12 -30.46
CA ASP A 426 -9.25 -6.96 -31.58
C ASP A 426 -7.76 -7.26 -31.54
N ASN A 427 -7.41 -8.52 -31.78
CA ASN A 427 -6.04 -9.02 -31.81
C ASN A 427 -5.96 -10.27 -32.72
N VAL A 428 -4.76 -10.82 -32.87
CA VAL A 428 -4.53 -12.13 -33.47
C VAL A 428 -4.20 -13.14 -32.37
N LEU A 429 -5.03 -14.17 -32.24
CA LEU A 429 -4.84 -15.28 -31.30
C LEU A 429 -4.56 -16.56 -32.10
N ASN A 430 -3.33 -17.08 -32.07
CA ASN A 430 -2.93 -18.29 -32.81
C ASN A 430 -3.32 -18.28 -34.30
N GLY A 431 -3.16 -17.13 -34.96
CA GLY A 431 -3.50 -16.94 -36.38
C GLY A 431 -4.96 -16.58 -36.66
N TYR A 432 -5.84 -16.59 -35.65
CA TYR A 432 -7.23 -16.13 -35.78
C TYR A 432 -7.35 -14.66 -35.40
N SER A 433 -7.84 -13.84 -36.32
CA SER A 433 -8.09 -12.42 -36.10
C SER A 433 -9.49 -12.17 -35.57
N GLY A 434 -9.63 -11.30 -34.57
CA GLY A 434 -10.91 -10.90 -34.02
C GLY A 434 -10.78 -10.40 -32.58
N ASN A 435 -11.92 -10.12 -31.94
CA ASN A 435 -11.92 -9.73 -30.53
C ASN A 435 -11.44 -10.88 -29.65
N GLN A 436 -10.48 -10.64 -28.74
CA GLN A 436 -9.88 -11.73 -27.94
C GLN A 436 -10.91 -12.46 -27.08
N ILE A 437 -11.96 -11.81 -26.57
CA ILE A 437 -13.00 -12.49 -25.78
C ILE A 437 -13.83 -13.42 -26.68
N ASP A 438 -14.18 -12.97 -27.89
CA ASP A 438 -14.90 -13.82 -28.86
C ASP A 438 -14.01 -14.97 -29.36
N LEU A 439 -12.71 -14.75 -29.54
CA LEU A 439 -11.76 -15.81 -29.88
C LEU A 439 -11.66 -16.84 -28.74
N LEU A 440 -11.51 -16.41 -27.48
CA LEU A 440 -11.51 -17.33 -26.33
C LEU A 440 -12.81 -18.14 -26.25
N LYS A 441 -13.97 -17.50 -26.48
CA LYS A 441 -15.28 -18.16 -26.54
C LYS A 441 -15.33 -19.19 -27.68
N ASN A 442 -15.04 -18.78 -28.91
CA ASN A 442 -15.19 -19.61 -30.11
C ASN A 442 -14.21 -20.79 -30.16
N HIS A 443 -13.06 -20.66 -29.49
CA HIS A 443 -12.05 -21.72 -29.38
C HIS A 443 -12.16 -22.52 -28.07
N GLY A 444 -13.27 -22.38 -27.36
CA GLY A 444 -13.60 -23.24 -26.23
C GLY A 444 -12.70 -23.06 -25.01
N PHE A 445 -12.18 -21.86 -24.74
CA PHE A 445 -11.42 -21.58 -23.51
C PHE A 445 -12.33 -21.30 -22.30
N LEU A 446 -13.62 -21.03 -22.50
CA LEU A 446 -14.52 -20.52 -21.45
C LEU A 446 -15.54 -21.56 -21.00
N THR A 447 -15.86 -21.61 -19.70
CA THR A 447 -16.93 -22.44 -19.13
C THR A 447 -18.31 -21.83 -19.38
N ASN A 448 -18.41 -20.51 -19.39
CA ASN A 448 -19.62 -19.73 -19.52
C ASN A 448 -19.55 -18.80 -20.73
N THR A 449 -20.70 -18.49 -21.32
CA THR A 449 -20.78 -17.73 -22.58
C THR A 449 -20.86 -16.22 -22.30
N PRO A 450 -19.85 -15.42 -22.69
CA PRO A 450 -19.98 -13.97 -22.68
C PRO A 450 -20.97 -13.50 -23.77
N PRO A 451 -21.67 -12.37 -23.56
CA PRO A 451 -22.42 -11.73 -24.64
C PRO A 451 -21.44 -11.23 -25.73
N PRO A 452 -21.94 -10.81 -26.91
CA PRO A 452 -21.08 -10.32 -27.98
C PRO A 452 -20.10 -9.25 -27.48
N ALA A 453 -18.82 -9.30 -27.90
CA ALA A 453 -17.79 -8.43 -27.35
C ALA A 453 -18.07 -6.93 -27.55
N ALA A 454 -18.80 -6.57 -28.62
CA ALA A 454 -19.30 -5.22 -28.86
C ALA A 454 -20.20 -4.68 -27.71
N THR A 455 -20.78 -5.58 -26.91
CA THR A 455 -21.61 -5.21 -25.75
C THR A 455 -20.83 -5.09 -24.44
N LEU A 456 -19.55 -5.51 -24.44
CA LEU A 456 -18.71 -5.57 -23.25
C LEU A 456 -17.94 -4.26 -23.05
N PRO A 457 -17.58 -3.92 -21.80
CA PRO A 457 -16.75 -2.76 -21.54
C PRO A 457 -15.29 -3.00 -21.95
N ARG A 458 -14.55 -1.93 -22.22
CA ARG A 458 -13.09 -1.96 -22.42
C ARG A 458 -12.38 -0.82 -21.69
N HIS A 459 -11.07 -0.97 -21.47
CA HIS A 459 -10.20 0.13 -21.05
C HIS A 459 -9.77 0.96 -22.26
N VAL A 460 -9.61 2.27 -22.03
CA VAL A 460 -9.22 3.25 -23.04
C VAL A 460 -7.85 3.81 -22.71
N LYS A 461 -6.96 3.80 -23.70
CA LYS A 461 -5.57 4.25 -23.54
C LYS A 461 -5.50 5.78 -23.39
N PRO A 462 -4.43 6.30 -22.75
CA PRO A 462 -4.21 7.74 -22.60
C PRO A 462 -4.23 8.55 -23.91
N ASP A 463 -3.77 7.95 -25.01
CA ASP A 463 -3.61 8.56 -26.33
C ASP A 463 -4.87 8.47 -27.22
N GLU A 464 -5.91 7.75 -26.81
CA GLU A 464 -7.17 7.69 -27.56
C GLU A 464 -8.04 8.94 -27.30
N THR A 465 -7.63 10.08 -27.86
CA THR A 465 -8.21 11.41 -27.60
C THR A 465 -9.66 11.59 -28.06
N SER A 466 -10.19 10.67 -28.87
CA SER A 466 -11.62 10.61 -29.19
C SER A 466 -12.50 10.28 -27.99
N TYR A 467 -11.92 9.76 -26.90
CA TYR A 467 -12.64 9.51 -25.65
C TYR A 467 -12.37 10.61 -24.61
N PRO A 468 -13.38 10.94 -23.77
CA PRO A 468 -13.25 11.95 -22.72
C PRO A 468 -12.09 11.67 -21.74
N LEU A 469 -11.48 12.75 -21.23
CA LEU A 469 -10.38 12.69 -20.25
C LEU A 469 -10.70 11.78 -19.06
N GLU A 470 -11.92 11.85 -18.53
CA GLU A 470 -12.36 11.02 -17.41
C GLU A 470 -12.23 9.53 -17.71
N GLN A 471 -12.65 9.06 -18.89
CA GLN A 471 -12.61 7.63 -19.20
C GLN A 471 -11.16 7.12 -19.32
N ARG A 472 -10.28 7.93 -19.92
CA ARG A 472 -8.85 7.64 -20.03
C ARG A 472 -8.19 7.60 -18.67
N ALA A 473 -8.41 8.62 -17.83
CA ALA A 473 -7.87 8.70 -16.47
C ALA A 473 -8.37 7.53 -15.59
N ARG A 474 -9.67 7.20 -15.65
CA ARG A 474 -10.24 6.08 -14.91
C ARG A 474 -9.73 4.73 -15.38
N SER A 475 -9.45 4.56 -16.67
CA SER A 475 -8.80 3.36 -17.19
C SER A 475 -7.36 3.24 -16.69
N TYR A 476 -6.62 4.35 -16.61
CA TYR A 476 -5.30 4.38 -15.99
C TYR A 476 -5.35 3.95 -14.52
N PHE A 477 -6.23 4.52 -13.70
CA PHE A 477 -6.37 4.15 -12.28
C PHE A 477 -6.76 2.67 -12.11
N ALA A 478 -7.66 2.16 -12.94
CA ALA A 478 -8.06 0.76 -12.88
C ALA A 478 -6.89 -0.20 -13.15
N VAL A 479 -6.00 0.15 -14.08
CA VAL A 479 -4.89 -0.71 -14.50
C VAL A 479 -3.65 -0.55 -13.64
N ASN A 480 -3.41 0.64 -13.09
CA ASN A 480 -2.19 0.97 -12.36
C ASN A 480 -2.37 1.10 -10.85
N CYS A 481 -3.60 1.20 -10.33
CA CYS A 481 -3.86 1.47 -8.92
C CYS A 481 -4.85 0.50 -8.27
N ALA A 482 -5.91 0.11 -8.99
CA ALA A 482 -7.08 -0.55 -8.37
C ALA A 482 -6.80 -1.92 -7.76
N TYR A 483 -5.77 -2.64 -8.21
CA TYR A 483 -5.40 -3.93 -7.60
C TYR A 483 -4.97 -3.78 -6.13
N CYS A 484 -4.42 -2.61 -5.75
CA CYS A 484 -4.18 -2.23 -4.36
C CYS A 484 -5.33 -1.38 -3.79
N HIS A 485 -5.77 -0.37 -4.54
CA HIS A 485 -6.80 0.58 -4.14
C HIS A 485 -8.20 0.10 -4.53
N GLN A 486 -8.72 -0.84 -3.76
CA GLN A 486 -10.10 -1.33 -3.85
C GLN A 486 -10.58 -1.86 -2.50
N SER A 487 -11.88 -2.12 -2.36
CA SER A 487 -12.40 -2.87 -1.22
C SER A 487 -11.70 -4.24 -1.07
N GLY A 488 -11.14 -4.51 0.11
CA GLY A 488 -10.35 -5.72 0.38
C GLY A 488 -8.94 -5.74 -0.21
N GLY A 489 -8.48 -4.60 -0.76
CA GLY A 489 -7.12 -4.44 -1.29
C GLY A 489 -6.04 -4.35 -0.22
N SER A 490 -4.77 -4.24 -0.65
CA SER A 490 -3.59 -4.35 0.21
C SER A 490 -3.15 -3.05 0.90
N VAL A 491 -3.81 -1.92 0.65
CA VAL A 491 -3.42 -0.60 1.19
C VAL A 491 -4.53 0.06 2.01
N SER A 492 -4.13 0.75 3.08
CA SER A 492 -5.03 1.53 3.95
C SER A 492 -5.33 2.92 3.38
N GLY A 493 -6.59 3.34 3.38
CA GLY A 493 -7.04 4.61 2.80
C GLY A 493 -8.07 4.38 1.71
N PHE A 494 -9.30 4.83 1.94
CA PHE A 494 -10.47 4.40 1.18
C PHE A 494 -10.71 5.25 -0.07
N TRP A 495 -10.09 4.84 -1.18
CA TRP A 495 -10.67 5.06 -2.52
C TRP A 495 -10.55 3.77 -3.34
N ASP A 496 -11.43 3.62 -4.32
CA ASP A 496 -11.56 2.41 -5.14
C ASP A 496 -11.39 2.74 -6.63
N GLY A 497 -10.32 2.25 -7.23
CA GLY A 497 -9.96 2.54 -8.61
C GLY A 497 -10.67 1.71 -9.66
N ARG A 498 -11.59 0.81 -9.29
CA ARG A 498 -12.24 -0.09 -10.25
C ARG A 498 -13.12 0.70 -11.23
N ALA A 499 -12.90 0.48 -12.52
CA ALA A 499 -13.53 1.26 -13.59
C ALA A 499 -15.06 1.11 -13.70
N HIS A 500 -15.65 0.04 -13.13
CA HIS A 500 -17.09 -0.20 -13.19
C HIS A 500 -17.89 0.60 -12.15
N LEU A 501 -17.21 1.16 -11.14
CA LEU A 501 -17.85 1.99 -10.12
C LEU A 501 -18.23 3.36 -10.68
N THR A 502 -19.14 4.07 -10.04
CA THR A 502 -19.33 5.51 -10.30
C THR A 502 -18.19 6.32 -9.64
N LEU A 503 -17.95 7.56 -10.09
CA LEU A 503 -16.97 8.45 -9.45
C LEU A 503 -17.24 8.70 -7.97
N GLU A 504 -18.48 8.55 -7.54
CA GLU A 504 -18.81 8.70 -6.13
C GLU A 504 -18.53 7.42 -5.34
N GLN A 505 -18.86 6.26 -5.90
CA GLN A 505 -18.53 4.97 -5.30
C GLN A 505 -17.02 4.76 -5.15
N THR A 506 -16.21 5.40 -6.00
CA THR A 506 -14.76 5.34 -5.87
C THR A 506 -14.26 6.12 -4.66
N ASN A 507 -15.02 7.10 -4.13
CA ASN A 507 -14.54 8.07 -3.13
C ASN A 507 -13.21 8.76 -3.54
N LEU A 508 -12.89 8.80 -4.83
CA LEU A 508 -11.63 9.36 -5.34
C LEU A 508 -11.69 10.89 -5.38
N VAL A 509 -12.83 11.44 -5.79
CA VAL A 509 -13.02 12.89 -5.90
C VAL A 509 -13.54 13.44 -4.59
N ASN A 510 -12.84 14.43 -4.01
CA ASN A 510 -13.09 15.04 -2.70
C ASN A 510 -13.07 14.06 -1.51
N GLY A 511 -12.66 12.81 -1.72
CA GLY A 511 -12.53 11.83 -0.64
C GLY A 511 -11.43 12.18 0.34
N ASN A 512 -11.69 11.93 1.63
CA ASN A 512 -10.73 12.17 2.70
C ASN A 512 -9.55 11.20 2.62
N THR A 513 -8.34 11.75 2.70
CA THR A 513 -7.12 10.95 2.76
C THR A 513 -6.83 10.52 4.20
N SER A 514 -6.22 9.34 4.35
CA SER A 514 -5.73 8.86 5.65
C SER A 514 -4.53 9.65 6.17
N THR A 515 -3.81 10.36 5.29
CA THR A 515 -2.63 11.17 5.59
C THR A 515 -2.71 12.51 4.86
N ASN A 516 -3.25 13.53 5.51
CA ASN A 516 -3.39 14.88 4.95
C ASN A 516 -2.38 15.90 5.50
N GLY A 517 -1.39 15.43 6.28
CA GLY A 517 -0.39 16.30 6.92
C GLY A 517 -0.99 17.35 7.86
N GLY A 518 -2.22 17.15 8.35
CA GLY A 518 -2.95 18.13 9.17
C GLY A 518 -3.71 19.19 8.37
N ASN A 519 -3.57 19.26 7.05
CA ASN A 519 -4.30 20.22 6.22
C ASN A 519 -5.56 19.56 5.59
N PRO A 520 -6.78 19.96 6.00
CA PRO A 520 -8.03 19.36 5.53
C PRO A 520 -8.34 19.61 4.05
N ALA A 521 -7.64 20.56 3.41
CA ALA A 521 -7.76 20.83 1.98
C ALA A 521 -7.24 19.66 1.12
N TYR A 522 -6.27 18.88 1.62
CA TYR A 522 -5.79 17.71 0.91
C TYR A 522 -6.85 16.60 0.87
N LYS A 523 -7.36 16.34 -0.34
CA LYS A 523 -8.23 15.21 -0.68
C LYS A 523 -7.49 14.27 -1.63
N TYR A 524 -8.05 13.09 -1.90
CA TYR A 524 -7.45 12.19 -2.89
C TYR A 524 -7.29 12.90 -4.25
N ILE A 525 -8.38 13.50 -4.73
CA ILE A 525 -8.39 14.45 -5.85
C ILE A 525 -9.32 15.61 -5.52
N VAL A 526 -8.88 16.85 -5.75
CA VAL A 526 -9.66 18.07 -5.63
C VAL A 526 -9.87 18.66 -7.03
N PRO A 527 -11.11 18.76 -7.54
CA PRO A 527 -11.39 19.36 -8.85
C PRO A 527 -10.78 20.76 -8.98
N GLY A 528 -10.03 21.02 -10.05
CA GLY A 528 -9.37 22.30 -10.31
C GLY A 528 -8.17 22.64 -9.42
N ASP A 529 -7.78 21.76 -8.48
CA ASP A 529 -6.70 22.03 -7.53
C ASP A 529 -5.72 20.86 -7.48
N THR A 530 -4.69 20.96 -8.32
CA THR A 530 -3.60 19.98 -8.39
C THR A 530 -2.72 20.01 -7.14
N ALA A 531 -2.54 21.18 -6.51
CA ALA A 531 -1.70 21.33 -5.33
C ALA A 531 -2.23 20.52 -4.15
N HIS A 532 -3.56 20.46 -3.98
CA HIS A 532 -4.21 19.70 -2.90
C HIS A 532 -4.68 18.29 -3.30
N SER A 533 -4.36 17.83 -4.52
CA SER A 533 -4.72 16.49 -5.01
C SER A 533 -3.63 15.45 -4.68
N VAL A 534 -3.83 14.70 -3.58
CA VAL A 534 -2.82 13.77 -3.04
C VAL A 534 -2.44 12.65 -4.02
N VAL A 535 -3.38 12.12 -4.80
CA VAL A 535 -3.08 11.05 -5.77
C VAL A 535 -2.11 11.55 -6.84
N LEU A 536 -2.35 12.75 -7.39
CA LEU A 536 -1.43 13.37 -8.36
C LEU A 536 -0.06 13.65 -7.73
N ASN A 537 -0.03 14.23 -6.54
CA ASN A 537 1.23 14.53 -5.84
C ASN A 537 2.06 13.26 -5.56
N ARG A 538 1.40 12.14 -5.22
CA ARG A 538 2.07 10.84 -5.05
C ARG A 538 2.54 10.24 -6.38
N MET A 539 1.80 10.40 -7.48
CA MET A 539 2.27 9.98 -8.80
C MET A 539 3.50 10.78 -9.25
N ALA A 540 3.49 12.10 -9.01
CA ALA A 540 4.54 13.01 -9.44
C ALA A 540 5.71 13.15 -8.44
N ALA A 541 5.61 12.56 -7.25
CA ALA A 541 6.56 12.73 -6.14
C ALA A 541 6.79 14.21 -5.78
N THR A 542 5.73 15.02 -5.81
CA THR A 542 5.75 16.47 -5.55
C THR A 542 5.12 16.80 -4.21
N ASN A 543 5.28 18.06 -3.77
CA ASN A 543 4.64 18.60 -2.56
C ASN A 543 4.92 17.79 -1.28
N GLY A 544 6.11 17.20 -1.19
CA GLY A 544 6.55 16.40 -0.04
C GLY A 544 5.92 15.01 0.07
N PHE A 545 5.13 14.57 -0.92
CA PHE A 545 4.51 13.25 -0.90
C PHE A 545 5.45 12.16 -1.43
N THR A 546 5.45 11.01 -0.76
CA THR A 546 6.18 9.83 -1.23
C THR A 546 5.55 9.26 -2.49
N ARG A 547 6.43 8.80 -3.40
CA ARG A 547 6.05 8.31 -4.72
C ARG A 547 5.20 7.04 -4.66
N MET A 548 4.20 6.97 -5.55
CA MET A 548 3.40 5.77 -5.83
C MET A 548 3.46 5.40 -7.33
N PRO A 549 3.38 4.10 -7.68
CA PRO A 549 3.39 2.95 -6.77
C PRO A 549 4.79 2.73 -6.16
N PRO A 550 4.88 2.07 -4.99
CA PRO A 550 6.13 1.93 -4.23
C PRO A 550 6.96 0.71 -4.66
N LEU A 551 6.47 -0.06 -5.63
CA LEU A 551 7.05 -1.33 -6.08
C LEU A 551 7.10 -1.37 -7.61
N GLY A 552 8.21 -1.85 -8.16
CA GLY A 552 8.32 -2.23 -9.56
C GLY A 552 8.38 -1.06 -10.55
N THR A 553 8.75 0.13 -10.05
CA THR A 553 8.98 1.33 -10.86
C THR A 553 9.97 2.26 -10.16
N THR A 554 10.90 2.83 -10.92
CA THR A 554 11.85 3.86 -10.49
C THR A 554 11.77 5.14 -11.32
N GLU A 555 11.00 5.16 -12.42
CA GLU A 555 10.82 6.32 -13.31
C GLU A 555 9.41 6.92 -13.26
N LEU A 556 9.30 8.24 -13.36
CA LEU A 556 8.00 8.92 -13.38
C LEU A 556 7.24 8.63 -14.67
N ASP A 557 5.95 8.35 -14.56
CA ASP A 557 5.04 8.21 -15.72
C ASP A 557 4.51 9.59 -16.14
N THR A 558 5.36 10.37 -16.80
CA THR A 558 5.06 11.78 -17.15
C THR A 558 3.81 11.92 -18.00
N THR A 559 3.56 10.99 -18.93
CA THR A 559 2.35 10.97 -19.76
C THR A 559 1.09 10.82 -18.92
N ASN A 560 1.05 9.88 -17.97
CA ASN A 560 -0.15 9.70 -17.16
C ASN A 560 -0.27 10.70 -16.00
N ILE A 561 0.84 11.27 -15.52
CA ILE A 561 0.82 12.45 -14.65
C ILE A 561 0.12 13.61 -15.37
N GLN A 562 0.45 13.86 -16.64
CA GLN A 562 -0.22 14.89 -17.44
C GLN A 562 -1.71 14.56 -17.66
N LEU A 563 -2.04 13.32 -18.02
CA LEU A 563 -3.43 12.89 -18.19
C LEU A 563 -4.29 13.17 -16.94
N VAL A 564 -3.76 12.84 -15.75
CA VAL A 564 -4.46 13.08 -14.48
C VAL A 564 -4.51 14.57 -14.15
N THR A 565 -3.46 15.33 -14.48
CA THR A 565 -3.43 16.79 -14.34
C THR A 565 -4.51 17.45 -15.19
N ASP A 566 -4.63 17.08 -16.47
CA ASP A 566 -5.64 17.60 -17.39
C ASP A 566 -7.06 17.20 -16.95
N TRP A 567 -7.22 15.97 -16.47
CA TRP A 567 -8.48 15.54 -15.91
C TRP A 567 -8.88 16.35 -14.67
N ILE A 568 -7.93 16.70 -13.79
CA ILE A 568 -8.19 17.53 -12.61
C ILE A 568 -8.58 18.96 -13.00
N ASN A 569 -7.82 19.57 -13.92
CA ASN A 569 -7.95 20.98 -14.26
C ASN A 569 -9.09 21.30 -15.22
N SER A 570 -9.53 20.34 -16.03
CA SER A 570 -10.55 20.57 -17.07
C SER A 570 -11.65 19.52 -17.02
N GLY A 571 -11.30 18.23 -16.97
CA GLY A 571 -12.31 17.17 -17.01
C GLY A 571 -13.24 17.13 -15.79
N LEU A 572 -12.74 17.44 -14.59
CA LEU A 572 -13.50 17.44 -13.34
C LEU A 572 -14.19 18.75 -13.05
N THR A 573 -13.64 19.88 -13.50
CA THR A 573 -14.25 21.21 -13.29
C THR A 573 -15.53 21.37 -14.11
N ASP A 574 -15.58 20.74 -15.29
CA ASP A 574 -16.74 20.76 -16.18
C ASP A 574 -17.84 19.78 -15.72
N ARG A 575 -17.54 18.95 -14.72
CA ARG A 575 -18.47 17.94 -14.20
C ARG A 575 -19.20 18.48 -12.98
N ASN A 576 -20.51 18.72 -13.13
CA ASN A 576 -21.38 18.98 -11.99
C ASN A 576 -21.54 17.69 -11.15
N LEU A 577 -20.94 17.65 -9.96
CA LEU A 577 -21.09 16.53 -9.02
C LEU A 577 -22.48 16.60 -8.35
N TYR A 578 -22.97 15.46 -7.84
CA TYR A 578 -24.30 15.43 -7.20
C TYR A 578 -24.47 16.50 -6.11
N GLN A 579 -23.45 16.71 -5.27
CA GLN A 579 -23.52 17.72 -4.23
C GLN A 579 -23.64 19.15 -4.79
N GLN A 580 -22.95 19.46 -5.88
CA GLN A 580 -23.01 20.77 -6.53
C GLN A 580 -24.37 20.98 -7.20
N TRP A 581 -24.89 19.95 -7.90
CA TRP A 581 -26.24 19.96 -8.47
C TRP A 581 -27.30 20.15 -7.37
N ARG A 582 -27.23 19.36 -6.29
CA ARG A 582 -28.15 19.42 -5.15
C ARG A 582 -28.18 20.83 -4.54
N ASN A 583 -27.03 21.44 -4.33
CA ASN A 583 -26.92 22.77 -3.73
C ASN A 583 -27.53 23.89 -4.59
N GLY A 584 -27.77 23.63 -5.89
CA GLY A 584 -28.51 24.54 -6.76
C GLY A 584 -30.02 24.58 -6.48
N PHE A 585 -30.56 23.54 -5.84
CA PHE A 585 -32.01 23.40 -5.57
C PHE A 585 -32.34 23.42 -4.07
N PHE A 586 -31.46 22.90 -3.22
CA PHE A 586 -31.73 22.68 -1.80
C PHE A 586 -30.65 23.29 -0.89
N ALA A 587 -31.04 23.70 0.31
CA ALA A 587 -30.07 24.10 1.33
C ALA A 587 -29.16 22.92 1.73
N THR A 588 -27.92 23.18 2.17
CA THR A 588 -26.87 22.18 2.43
C THR A 588 -27.30 20.99 3.31
N SER A 589 -28.21 21.19 4.26
CA SER A 589 -28.70 20.18 5.20
C SER A 589 -30.18 19.82 5.02
N ASP A 590 -30.77 20.23 3.91
CA ASP A 590 -32.16 19.93 3.58
C ASP A 590 -32.38 18.42 3.34
N PRO A 591 -33.28 17.76 4.10
CA PRO A 591 -33.59 16.34 3.89
C PRO A 591 -34.16 16.06 2.49
N ASP A 592 -34.86 17.03 1.88
CA ASP A 592 -35.46 16.88 0.56
C ASP A 592 -34.41 16.88 -0.55
N GLY A 593 -33.18 17.33 -0.27
CA GLY A 593 -32.03 17.19 -1.17
C GLY A 593 -31.34 15.81 -1.09
N GLY A 594 -31.87 14.88 -0.30
CA GLY A 594 -31.37 13.51 -0.19
C GLY A 594 -31.50 12.77 -1.53
N LYS A 595 -30.58 11.84 -1.82
CA LYS A 595 -30.55 11.14 -3.12
C LYS A 595 -31.78 10.32 -3.45
N GLN A 596 -32.40 9.76 -2.42
CA GLN A 596 -33.62 8.95 -2.51
C GLN A 596 -34.89 9.77 -2.30
N ALA A 597 -34.76 11.07 -2.01
CA ALA A 597 -35.92 11.94 -1.90
C ALA A 597 -36.50 12.20 -3.30
N ASP A 598 -37.80 12.47 -3.31
CA ASP A 598 -38.63 12.78 -4.47
C ASP A 598 -39.55 13.93 -4.04
N PRO A 599 -39.04 15.18 -4.04
CA PRO A 599 -39.76 16.31 -3.44
C PRO A 599 -40.87 16.86 -4.33
N ASP A 600 -40.83 16.62 -5.65
CA ASP A 600 -41.90 16.98 -6.58
C ASP A 600 -42.90 15.84 -6.83
N GLY A 601 -42.63 14.64 -6.34
CA GLY A 601 -43.57 13.52 -6.28
C GLY A 601 -43.85 12.88 -7.64
N ASP A 602 -42.91 13.00 -8.58
CA ASP A 602 -43.05 12.47 -9.94
C ASP A 602 -42.61 10.99 -10.05
N GLY A 603 -42.14 10.41 -8.94
CA GLY A 603 -41.65 9.04 -8.85
C GLY A 603 -40.18 8.87 -9.22
N MET A 604 -39.46 9.95 -9.53
CA MET A 604 -38.02 9.95 -9.75
C MET A 604 -37.28 10.50 -8.54
N SER A 605 -36.34 9.71 -8.05
CA SER A 605 -35.45 10.18 -6.99
C SER A 605 -34.53 11.29 -7.50
N ASN A 606 -34.10 12.18 -6.60
CA ASN A 606 -33.10 13.21 -6.90
C ASN A 606 -31.84 12.66 -7.59
N TRP A 607 -31.45 11.41 -7.29
CA TRP A 607 -30.33 10.77 -7.99
C TRP A 607 -30.65 10.49 -9.46
N GLN A 608 -31.86 10.02 -9.77
CA GLN A 608 -32.32 9.85 -11.15
C GLN A 608 -32.41 11.21 -11.86
N GLU A 609 -32.96 12.21 -11.18
CA GLU A 609 -33.05 13.59 -11.69
C GLU A 609 -31.67 14.15 -12.05
N TYR A 610 -30.68 14.00 -11.16
CA TYR A 610 -29.28 14.36 -11.41
C TYR A 610 -28.66 13.62 -12.62
N LEU A 611 -28.97 12.34 -12.78
CA LEU A 611 -28.45 11.54 -13.89
C LEU A 611 -29.05 11.97 -15.23
N LEU A 612 -30.34 12.33 -15.24
CA LEU A 612 -31.10 12.80 -16.41
C LEU A 612 -30.87 14.29 -16.72
N GLY A 613 -30.41 15.05 -15.73
CA GLY A 613 -30.25 16.50 -15.83
C GLY A 613 -31.59 17.23 -15.76
N SER A 614 -32.52 16.71 -14.96
CA SER A 614 -33.84 17.25 -14.69
C SER A 614 -33.89 18.00 -13.36
N SER A 615 -35.03 18.62 -13.08
CA SER A 615 -35.22 19.53 -11.96
C SER A 615 -36.03 18.82 -10.88
N PRO A 616 -35.48 18.64 -9.67
CA PRO A 616 -36.10 17.86 -8.60
C PRO A 616 -37.28 18.57 -7.93
N THR A 617 -37.69 19.74 -8.42
CA THR A 617 -38.74 20.57 -7.82
C THR A 617 -39.84 20.96 -8.81
N SER A 618 -39.87 20.36 -10.01
CA SER A 618 -40.83 20.80 -11.06
C SER A 618 -41.63 19.68 -11.71
N GLY A 619 -41.34 18.40 -11.41
CA GLY A 619 -41.97 17.22 -12.01
C GLY A 619 -41.82 17.16 -13.53
N ALA A 620 -40.85 17.89 -14.06
CA ALA A 620 -40.65 18.06 -15.49
C ALA A 620 -39.59 17.07 -15.94
N ASN A 621 -39.96 16.12 -16.80
CA ASN A 621 -39.02 15.18 -17.38
C ASN A 621 -38.50 15.70 -18.75
N PRO A 622 -37.31 16.32 -18.80
CA PRO A 622 -36.68 16.77 -20.04
C PRO A 622 -36.12 15.62 -20.88
N TRP A 623 -36.03 14.40 -20.34
CA TRP A 623 -35.49 13.27 -21.08
C TRP A 623 -36.58 12.61 -21.94
N GLN A 624 -36.54 12.92 -23.23
CA GLN A 624 -37.46 12.36 -24.22
C GLN A 624 -36.70 11.38 -25.12
N ALA A 625 -36.99 10.08 -24.94
CA ALA A 625 -36.73 9.08 -25.97
C ALA A 625 -37.97 8.96 -26.87
N SER A 626 -37.77 8.94 -28.18
CA SER A 626 -38.84 8.73 -29.16
C SER A 626 -38.52 7.54 -30.04
N ILE A 627 -39.54 6.74 -30.35
CA ILE A 627 -39.46 5.67 -31.34
C ILE A 627 -40.34 6.06 -32.52
N SER A 628 -39.76 6.22 -33.69
CA SER A 628 -40.49 6.54 -34.92
C SER A 628 -39.82 5.90 -36.13
N GLY A 629 -40.60 5.19 -36.95
CA GLY A 629 -40.11 4.51 -38.16
C GLY A 629 -39.04 3.44 -37.88
N GLY A 630 -39.08 2.77 -36.72
CA GLY A 630 -38.06 1.79 -36.32
C GLY A 630 -36.76 2.39 -35.78
N LEU A 631 -36.70 3.71 -35.61
CA LEU A 631 -35.54 4.41 -35.04
C LEU A 631 -35.85 4.86 -33.61
N LEU A 632 -34.96 4.52 -32.67
CA LEU A 632 -34.92 5.09 -31.33
C LEU A 632 -34.04 6.35 -31.36
N ARG A 633 -34.58 7.49 -30.94
CA ARG A 633 -33.85 8.76 -30.79
C ARG A 633 -33.94 9.25 -29.35
N PHE A 634 -32.80 9.57 -28.76
CA PHE A 634 -32.70 10.19 -27.44
C PHE A 634 -31.45 11.07 -27.39
N THR A 635 -31.47 12.11 -26.57
CA THR A 635 -30.30 12.97 -26.36
C THR A 635 -29.37 12.35 -25.33
N ARG A 636 -28.09 12.22 -25.68
CA ARG A 636 -27.05 11.79 -24.75
C ARG A 636 -26.59 12.98 -23.91
N LYS A 637 -26.27 12.72 -22.65
CA LYS A 637 -25.61 13.66 -21.75
C LYS A 637 -24.14 13.26 -21.65
N ALA A 638 -23.22 14.23 -21.66
CA ALA A 638 -21.82 13.95 -21.41
C ALA A 638 -21.60 13.19 -20.09
N TYR A 639 -20.53 12.39 -20.09
CA TYR A 639 -20.07 11.63 -18.93
C TYR A 639 -21.11 10.66 -18.36
N ARG A 640 -21.99 10.12 -19.22
CA ARG A 640 -22.96 9.08 -18.91
C ARG A 640 -22.71 7.86 -19.78
N TYR A 641 -22.96 6.70 -19.19
CA TYR A 641 -22.99 5.43 -19.89
C TYR A 641 -24.44 5.04 -20.14
N TYR A 642 -24.73 4.58 -21.35
CA TYR A 642 -26.06 4.11 -21.75
C TYR A 642 -26.00 2.61 -22.04
N ASP A 643 -26.86 1.83 -21.37
CA ASP A 643 -27.17 0.45 -21.76
C ASP A 643 -28.52 0.48 -22.45
N LEU A 644 -28.57 0.09 -23.73
CA LEU A 644 -29.83 -0.02 -24.45
C LEU A 644 -30.21 -1.49 -24.49
N GLN A 645 -31.46 -1.78 -24.15
CA GLN A 645 -32.01 -3.13 -24.19
C GLN A 645 -33.30 -3.13 -25.00
N THR A 646 -33.53 -4.22 -25.71
CA THR A 646 -34.76 -4.46 -26.46
C THR A 646 -35.44 -5.71 -25.93
N SER A 647 -36.76 -5.74 -26.00
CA SER A 647 -37.57 -6.90 -25.61
C SER A 647 -38.78 -6.98 -26.53
N ASP A 648 -39.06 -8.19 -27.03
CA ASP A 648 -40.24 -8.45 -27.86
C ASP A 648 -41.48 -8.77 -27.00
N ASP A 649 -41.30 -9.05 -25.70
CA ASP A 649 -42.35 -9.52 -24.77
C ASP A 649 -42.42 -8.72 -23.45
N LEU A 650 -41.57 -7.70 -23.29
CA LEU A 650 -41.36 -6.89 -22.08
C LEU A 650 -40.87 -7.68 -20.84
N GLY A 651 -40.65 -8.99 -20.95
CA GLY A 651 -40.14 -9.85 -19.88
C GLY A 651 -38.67 -10.22 -20.06
N ASN A 652 -38.27 -10.51 -21.30
CA ASN A 652 -36.92 -10.90 -21.69
C ASN A 652 -36.23 -9.74 -22.40
N TRP A 653 -35.28 -9.12 -21.72
CA TRP A 653 -34.52 -8.00 -22.25
C TRP A 653 -33.14 -8.44 -22.75
N GLN A 654 -32.78 -8.00 -23.95
CA GLN A 654 -31.49 -8.27 -24.57
C GLN A 654 -30.77 -6.95 -24.85
N THR A 655 -29.48 -6.88 -24.53
CA THR A 655 -28.68 -5.69 -24.85
C THR A 655 -28.64 -5.47 -26.36
N TRP A 656 -29.00 -4.27 -26.79
CA TRP A 656 -28.99 -3.87 -28.18
C TRP A 656 -27.57 -3.54 -28.61
N SER A 657 -26.95 -4.47 -29.34
CA SER A 657 -25.57 -4.37 -29.80
C SER A 657 -25.46 -3.59 -31.11
N ILE A 658 -25.57 -2.26 -31.06
CA ILE A 658 -25.37 -1.40 -32.24
C ILE A 658 -23.97 -0.76 -32.28
N PRO A 659 -23.32 -0.66 -33.46
CA PRO A 659 -21.99 -0.07 -33.62
C PRO A 659 -21.85 1.34 -33.04
N GLU A 660 -22.91 2.14 -33.05
CA GLU A 660 -22.97 3.51 -32.54
C GLU A 660 -22.84 3.59 -31.01
N LEU A 661 -23.05 2.46 -30.32
CA LEU A 661 -22.82 2.30 -28.88
C LEU A 661 -21.50 1.57 -28.56
N LYS A 662 -20.64 1.32 -29.56
CA LYS A 662 -19.31 0.72 -29.34
C LYS A 662 -18.38 1.70 -28.59
N ASP A 663 -18.68 3.00 -28.63
CA ASP A 663 -17.91 4.10 -28.04
C ASP A 663 -18.69 4.84 -26.94
N ARG A 664 -19.10 4.09 -25.91
CA ARG A 664 -20.06 4.45 -24.83
C ARG A 664 -19.77 5.69 -23.97
N TYR A 665 -18.77 6.49 -24.33
CA TYR A 665 -18.39 7.75 -23.70
C TYR A 665 -17.94 8.68 -24.84
N MET A 666 -18.87 9.47 -25.38
CA MET A 666 -18.52 10.57 -26.28
C MET A 666 -18.73 11.90 -25.56
N THR A 667 -18.01 12.94 -25.99
CA THR A 667 -18.32 14.34 -25.69
C THR A 667 -19.70 14.71 -26.25
N ASP A 668 -20.25 15.87 -25.87
CA ASP A 668 -21.64 16.35 -26.06
C ASP A 668 -22.21 16.45 -27.51
N ASP A 669 -21.96 15.48 -28.39
CA ASP A 669 -22.72 15.25 -29.62
C ASP A 669 -23.45 13.90 -29.59
#